data_AF-A0A838QS30-F1
#
_entry.id   AF-A0A838QS30-F1
#
_cell.length_a   1.000
_cell.length_b   1.000
_cell.length_c   1.000
_cell.angle_alpha   90.00
_cell.angle_beta   90.00
_cell.angle_gamma   90.00
#
_symmetry.space_group_name_H-M   'P 1'
#
loop_
_entity.id
_entity.type
_entity.pdbx_description
1 polymer ?
#
loop_
_entity_poly.entity_id
_entity_poly.type
_entity_poly.pdbx_seq_one_letter_code
_entity_poly.pdbx_strand_id
1 'polypeptide(L)'
;MPEDALRILILEDVPMDAELMEYELERARIPFASRRVDSRDEFLRELEEFGPDLILSDYTLPRFDGMTALSLARERAPSIPFLIVTGSVNEETAVGCMKAGATDYLLKSNLARIGPAIQAALERARAQAQKTQAEAALAASERRFRSLVQNSSDLVTILAPDGTILYASDSAQRIVGYSPGELVGTSLLSYLGGDDARTVQRLLQTGNGKSDSAGPVEFSLRRSDGTPVWLEAVGTNLLNDATIRGIVLNARDVSERKRADRALRESEERYRDLFDHASDLVCMAAPDGSLLYVNQAWKHGTGYGEDEIGRMQLLDLIHPDSRAFYTEVLQRVLTGDRLDHVELIFMPKAGSPITVEGNLSCTFKDGQPAVVRGIYRDVTERKRVEEHLRRAERMQAAGKLAGGVAHEVNNMMTGVIGFSEFLLRSLEEGDARRSDVEEIIKAGTRAADVTRQLLAFTRQQFLQPQVLDVNTVVGDMEKMLRRSLGEGHVLDLQLSSEAGKLRADRGQLEQVLINLVINARDSLTGHGRVTVETGMMVWDEIYAQRHGGVDLPLGRYVMLAVSDTGCGMDADVQARIFEPFFTTKPVGQGTGLGLSTVYGIVKQSGGYVWVYSELGQGSVFKIYLPVAEPTLPGELKPEPPRMPVGGSETILIIEDEDMVRNLACRGLKDQGYSVLEACNGIQALQYIREHPGAIDLVISDVVMPEMGGRELGQLLAQQEPGLPVLYMSGYTGDDVMHRGLLDPGAPFQQKPFTPVGLATKVRWMLDRHPRRPPAPQ
;
A
#
# COMPACT_ATOMS: atom_id res chain seq x y z
N MET A 1 -61.42 -33.39 71.52
CA MET A 1 -60.71 -33.11 72.79
C MET A 1 -60.61 -31.60 72.93
N PRO A 2 -60.77 -31.01 74.12
CA PRO A 2 -60.41 -29.61 74.31
C PRO A 2 -58.93 -29.43 73.91
N GLU A 3 -58.59 -28.34 73.22
CA GLU A 3 -57.25 -28.12 72.63
C GLU A 3 -56.10 -28.13 73.67
N ASP A 4 -56.43 -27.97 74.95
CA ASP A 4 -55.46 -27.94 76.07
C ASP A 4 -55.43 -29.21 76.95
N ALA A 5 -56.12 -30.29 76.57
CA ALA A 5 -56.10 -31.53 77.36
C ALA A 5 -54.81 -32.34 77.17
N LEU A 6 -54.12 -32.64 78.27
CA LEU A 6 -52.91 -33.46 78.28
C LEU A 6 -53.24 -34.92 77.92
N ARG A 7 -52.55 -35.50 76.94
CA ARG A 7 -52.71 -36.92 76.60
C ARG A 7 -51.81 -37.76 77.50
N ILE A 8 -52.42 -38.56 78.37
CA ILE A 8 -51.70 -39.39 79.36
C ILE A 8 -51.88 -40.86 79.02
N LEU A 9 -50.78 -41.56 78.71
CA LEU A 9 -50.80 -43.01 78.56
C LEU A 9 -50.56 -43.64 79.93
N ILE A 10 -51.53 -44.43 80.41
CA ILE A 10 -51.47 -45.10 81.71
C ILE A 10 -51.19 -46.59 81.47
N LEU A 11 -50.01 -47.07 81.85
CA LEU A 11 -49.65 -48.49 81.81
C LEU A 11 -49.91 -49.11 83.19
N GLU A 12 -51.03 -49.83 83.31
CA GLU A 12 -51.55 -50.37 84.57
C GLU A 12 -52.47 -51.58 84.29
N ASP A 13 -52.21 -52.72 84.94
CA ASP A 13 -52.95 -53.97 84.74
C ASP A 13 -54.18 -54.08 85.65
N VAL A 14 -54.19 -53.35 86.77
CA VAL A 14 -55.33 -53.29 87.69
C VAL A 14 -56.24 -52.10 87.34
N PRO A 15 -57.48 -52.33 86.84
CA PRO A 15 -58.39 -51.24 86.45
C PRO A 15 -58.63 -50.20 87.54
N MET A 16 -58.76 -50.66 88.79
CA MET A 16 -59.00 -49.82 89.96
C MET A 16 -57.84 -48.85 90.24
N ASP A 17 -56.59 -49.28 90.00
CA ASP A 17 -55.42 -48.45 90.25
C ASP A 17 -55.29 -47.36 89.16
N ALA A 18 -55.66 -47.68 87.92
CA ALA A 18 -55.75 -46.69 86.84
C ALA A 18 -56.86 -45.66 87.11
N GLU A 19 -58.04 -46.12 87.52
CA GLU A 19 -59.15 -45.24 87.93
C GLU A 19 -58.75 -44.33 89.10
N LEU A 20 -57.94 -44.82 90.04
CA LEU A 20 -57.42 -44.01 91.15
C LEU A 20 -56.43 -42.93 90.67
N MET A 21 -55.56 -43.25 89.70
CA MET A 21 -54.68 -42.25 89.09
C MET A 21 -55.49 -41.18 88.34
N GLU A 22 -56.50 -41.59 87.57
CA GLU A 22 -57.42 -40.68 86.88
C GLU A 22 -58.19 -39.79 87.86
N TYR A 23 -58.69 -40.35 88.97
CA TYR A 23 -59.36 -39.58 90.02
C TYR A 23 -58.44 -38.51 90.64
N GLU A 24 -57.18 -38.84 90.93
CA GLU A 24 -56.24 -37.86 91.47
C GLU A 24 -55.80 -36.81 90.44
N LEU A 25 -55.76 -37.15 89.14
CA LEU A 25 -55.58 -36.20 88.05
C LEU A 25 -56.76 -35.22 87.94
N GLU A 26 -58.00 -35.71 88.06
CA GLU A 26 -59.20 -34.87 88.11
C GLU A 26 -59.19 -33.95 89.34
N ARG A 27 -58.80 -34.49 90.50
CA ARG A 27 -58.68 -33.71 91.75
C ARG A 27 -57.62 -32.61 91.65
N ALA A 28 -56.53 -32.88 90.92
CA ALA A 28 -55.49 -31.90 90.61
C ALA A 28 -55.94 -30.85 89.57
N ARG A 29 -57.17 -30.97 89.03
CA ARG A 29 -57.75 -30.07 88.00
C ARG A 29 -56.90 -29.96 86.74
N ILE A 30 -56.18 -31.01 86.38
CA ILE A 30 -55.44 -31.09 85.12
C ILE A 30 -56.44 -31.57 84.06
N PRO A 31 -56.71 -30.81 82.98
CA PRO A 31 -57.50 -31.33 81.87
C PRO A 31 -56.69 -32.43 81.17
N PHE A 32 -57.21 -33.65 81.09
CA PHE A 32 -56.51 -34.75 80.44
C PHE A 32 -57.45 -35.62 79.59
N ALA A 33 -56.85 -36.33 78.65
CA ALA A 33 -57.41 -37.52 78.04
C ALA A 33 -56.46 -38.68 78.35
N SER A 34 -56.96 -39.76 78.93
CA SER A 34 -56.16 -40.94 79.27
C SER A 34 -56.47 -42.11 78.34
N ARG A 35 -55.47 -42.98 78.13
CA ARG A 35 -55.67 -44.34 77.61
C ARG A 35 -54.97 -45.31 78.54
N ARG A 36 -55.71 -46.30 79.05
CA ARG A 36 -55.12 -47.40 79.82
C ARG A 36 -54.65 -48.50 78.88
N VAL A 37 -53.45 -48.99 79.10
CA VAL A 37 -52.88 -50.18 78.43
C VAL A 37 -52.31 -51.11 79.49
N ASP A 38 -52.28 -52.41 79.23
CA ASP A 38 -51.74 -53.41 80.18
C ASP A 38 -50.75 -54.40 79.52
N SER A 39 -50.50 -54.25 78.22
CA SER A 39 -49.60 -55.10 77.46
C SER A 39 -48.57 -54.30 76.67
N ARG A 40 -47.43 -54.95 76.36
CA ARG A 40 -46.34 -54.35 75.58
C ARG A 40 -46.78 -53.87 74.19
N ASP A 41 -47.58 -54.68 73.50
CA ASP A 41 -48.00 -54.39 72.12
C ASP A 41 -48.96 -53.21 72.06
N GLU A 42 -49.86 -53.11 73.04
CA GLU A 42 -50.75 -51.95 73.19
C GLU A 42 -49.96 -50.70 73.60
N PHE A 43 -49.03 -50.82 74.56
CA PHE A 43 -48.19 -49.70 74.96
C PHE A 43 -47.41 -49.09 73.79
N LEU A 44 -46.77 -49.92 72.95
CA LEU A 44 -46.03 -49.44 71.78
C LEU A 44 -46.95 -48.85 70.71
N ARG A 45 -48.11 -49.47 70.46
CA ARG A 45 -49.09 -48.96 69.49
C ARG A 45 -49.62 -47.59 69.92
N GLU A 46 -50.00 -47.47 71.18
CA GLU A 46 -50.56 -46.23 71.74
C GLU A 46 -49.49 -45.13 71.86
N LEU A 47 -48.22 -45.49 72.08
CA LEU A 47 -47.12 -44.53 72.04
C LEU A 47 -47.03 -43.80 70.68
N GLU A 48 -47.39 -44.48 69.58
CA GLU A 48 -47.39 -43.92 68.22
C GLU A 48 -48.76 -43.33 67.81
N GLU A 49 -49.86 -44.05 68.05
CA GLU A 49 -51.21 -43.67 67.59
C GLU A 49 -51.87 -42.60 68.48
N PHE A 50 -51.73 -42.71 69.80
CA PHE A 50 -52.25 -41.72 70.73
C PHE A 50 -51.29 -40.55 70.90
N GLY A 51 -49.99 -40.82 70.75
CA GLY A 51 -48.91 -39.84 70.82
C GLY A 51 -48.92 -39.10 72.16
N PRO A 52 -48.76 -39.78 73.30
CA PRO A 52 -48.97 -39.19 74.61
C PRO A 52 -48.02 -38.02 74.88
N ASP A 53 -48.49 -37.05 75.67
CA ASP A 53 -47.67 -35.95 76.16
C ASP A 53 -46.96 -36.34 77.48
N LEU A 54 -47.44 -37.42 78.12
CA LEU A 54 -46.92 -37.97 79.36
C LEU A 54 -47.24 -39.47 79.47
N ILE A 55 -46.34 -40.25 80.07
CA ILE A 55 -46.58 -41.66 80.41
C ILE A 55 -46.58 -41.83 81.94
N LEU A 56 -47.64 -42.45 82.47
CA LEU A 56 -47.71 -42.96 83.83
C LEU A 56 -47.65 -44.47 83.77
N SER A 57 -46.73 -45.11 84.49
CA SER A 57 -46.60 -46.57 84.46
C SER A 57 -46.54 -47.12 85.87
N ASP A 58 -47.30 -48.17 86.15
CA ASP A 58 -47.00 -48.98 87.32
C ASP A 58 -45.62 -49.63 87.17
N TYR A 59 -44.93 -49.81 88.29
CA TYR A 59 -43.62 -50.44 88.32
C TYR A 59 -43.72 -51.96 88.15
N THR A 60 -44.68 -52.59 88.83
CA THR A 60 -44.80 -54.06 88.90
C THR A 60 -46.03 -54.54 88.12
N LEU A 61 -45.81 -55.05 86.91
CA LEU A 61 -46.85 -55.59 86.04
C LEU A 61 -46.52 -57.05 85.70
N PRO A 62 -47.48 -58.00 85.74
CA PRO A 62 -47.20 -59.44 85.63
C PRO A 62 -46.54 -59.90 84.33
N ARG A 63 -46.75 -59.15 83.23
CA ARG A 63 -46.29 -59.54 81.88
C ARG A 63 -45.36 -58.52 81.22
N PHE A 64 -45.30 -57.28 81.72
CA PHE A 64 -44.56 -56.19 81.10
C PHE A 64 -44.24 -55.11 82.12
N ASP A 65 -43.11 -55.25 82.82
CA ASP A 65 -42.75 -54.34 83.91
C ASP A 65 -42.50 -52.88 83.45
N GLY A 66 -42.67 -51.94 84.39
CA GLY A 66 -42.54 -50.51 84.11
C GLY A 66 -41.12 -50.07 83.72
N MET A 67 -40.10 -50.84 84.08
CA MET A 67 -38.70 -50.54 83.70
C MET A 67 -38.41 -50.91 82.24
N THR A 68 -38.94 -52.02 81.77
CA THR A 68 -38.90 -52.41 80.36
C THR A 68 -39.70 -51.40 79.52
N ALA A 69 -40.85 -50.95 80.02
CA ALA A 69 -41.64 -49.89 79.39
C ALA A 69 -40.88 -48.56 79.32
N LEU A 70 -40.18 -48.16 80.40
CA LEU A 70 -39.32 -46.98 80.42
C LEU A 70 -38.20 -47.08 79.38
N SER A 71 -37.51 -48.22 79.31
CA SER A 71 -36.45 -48.43 78.31
C SER A 71 -36.98 -48.30 76.88
N LEU A 72 -38.16 -48.86 76.59
CA LEU A 72 -38.79 -48.76 75.28
C LEU A 72 -39.24 -47.33 74.97
N ALA A 73 -39.82 -46.63 75.93
CA ALA A 73 -40.19 -45.22 75.77
C ALA A 73 -38.96 -44.33 75.54
N ARG A 74 -37.84 -44.61 76.23
CA ARG A 74 -36.57 -43.91 76.03
C ARG A 74 -35.99 -44.10 74.64
N GLU A 75 -36.20 -45.25 74.02
CA GLU A 75 -35.75 -45.58 72.66
C GLU A 75 -36.68 -44.95 71.60
N ARG A 76 -38.00 -45.12 71.76
CA ARG A 76 -38.99 -44.76 70.74
C ARG A 76 -39.49 -43.32 70.85
N ALA A 77 -39.59 -42.79 72.06
CA ALA A 77 -40.11 -41.45 72.33
C ALA A 77 -39.30 -40.74 73.44
N PRO A 78 -38.00 -40.48 73.21
CA PRO A 78 -37.05 -39.96 74.20
C PRO A 78 -37.41 -38.60 74.81
N SER A 79 -38.32 -37.85 74.18
CA SER A 79 -38.77 -36.52 74.60
C SER A 79 -40.02 -36.56 75.49
N ILE A 80 -40.72 -37.70 75.59
CA ILE A 80 -41.93 -37.83 76.40
C ILE A 80 -41.53 -38.10 77.86
N PRO A 81 -42.00 -37.32 78.84
CA PRO A 81 -41.74 -37.60 80.23
C PRO A 81 -42.44 -38.89 80.69
N PHE A 82 -41.72 -39.69 81.47
CA PHE A 82 -42.17 -41.00 81.94
C PHE A 82 -42.11 -41.03 83.47
N LEU A 83 -43.25 -41.18 84.13
CA LEU A 83 -43.34 -41.24 85.59
C LEU A 83 -43.73 -42.66 86.01
N ILE A 84 -43.02 -43.17 87.01
CA ILE A 84 -43.28 -44.50 87.58
C ILE A 84 -44.15 -44.35 88.82
N VAL A 85 -45.26 -45.08 88.87
CA VAL A 85 -46.17 -45.20 90.02
C VAL A 85 -45.93 -46.57 90.65
N THR A 86 -45.91 -46.69 91.98
CA THR A 86 -45.55 -47.97 92.62
C THR A 86 -46.06 -48.13 94.04
N GLY A 87 -46.49 -49.34 94.39
CA GLY A 87 -47.13 -49.67 95.68
C GLY A 87 -46.20 -49.74 96.89
N SER A 88 -44.93 -50.08 96.68
CA SER A 88 -43.91 -50.16 97.73
C SER A 88 -42.53 -50.13 97.10
N VAL A 89 -41.64 -49.27 97.60
CA VAL A 89 -40.30 -49.10 97.02
C VAL A 89 -39.27 -48.99 98.13
N ASN A 90 -38.16 -49.70 98.00
CA ASN A 90 -36.94 -49.42 98.76
C ASN A 90 -36.14 -48.31 98.06
N GLU A 91 -35.30 -47.57 98.78
CA GLU A 91 -34.56 -46.42 98.23
C GLU A 91 -33.72 -46.78 96.99
N GLU A 92 -33.21 -48.02 96.93
CA GLU A 92 -32.46 -48.55 95.77
C GLU A 92 -33.29 -48.61 94.49
N THR A 93 -34.55 -49.03 94.56
CA THR A 93 -35.41 -49.14 93.38
C THR A 93 -35.80 -47.75 92.85
N ALA A 94 -36.07 -46.78 93.73
CA ALA A 94 -36.35 -45.40 93.32
C ALA A 94 -35.15 -44.76 92.60
N VAL A 95 -33.93 -44.98 93.11
CA VAL A 95 -32.69 -44.53 92.45
C VAL A 95 -32.48 -45.25 91.11
N GLY A 96 -32.81 -46.55 91.05
CA GLY A 96 -32.75 -47.34 89.81
C GLY A 96 -33.63 -46.77 88.71
N CYS A 97 -34.88 -46.44 89.01
CA CYS A 97 -35.82 -45.79 88.09
C CYS A 97 -35.27 -44.48 87.52
N MET A 98 -34.76 -43.60 88.38
CA MET A 98 -34.21 -42.31 87.96
C MET A 98 -32.94 -42.46 87.11
N LYS A 99 -32.04 -43.41 87.46
CA LYS A 99 -30.85 -43.72 86.66
C LYS A 99 -31.19 -44.28 85.27
N ALA A 100 -32.28 -45.04 85.17
CA ALA A 100 -32.78 -45.57 83.89
C ALA A 100 -33.48 -44.51 83.03
N GLY A 101 -33.68 -43.29 83.55
CA GLY A 101 -34.22 -42.17 82.79
C GLY A 101 -35.70 -41.87 83.03
N ALA A 102 -36.29 -42.40 84.11
CA ALA A 102 -37.60 -41.93 84.57
C ALA A 102 -37.52 -40.44 84.92
N THR A 103 -38.58 -39.70 84.63
CA THR A 103 -38.63 -38.25 84.88
C THR A 103 -38.91 -37.95 86.36
N ASP A 104 -39.79 -38.74 86.98
CA ASP A 104 -40.06 -38.72 88.42
C ASP A 104 -40.68 -40.08 88.83
N TYR A 105 -40.86 -40.32 90.12
CA TYR A 105 -41.57 -41.47 90.65
C TYR A 105 -42.61 -41.08 91.72
N LEU A 106 -43.66 -41.87 91.85
CA LEU A 106 -44.79 -41.65 92.74
C LEU A 106 -45.12 -42.94 93.52
N LEU A 107 -45.46 -42.80 94.80
CA LEU A 107 -45.92 -43.91 95.63
C LEU A 107 -47.45 -44.01 95.53
N LYS A 108 -48.02 -45.21 95.36
CA LYS A 108 -49.49 -45.43 95.34
C LYS A 108 -50.13 -44.97 96.65
N SER A 109 -49.40 -45.03 97.78
CA SER A 109 -49.84 -44.50 99.08
C SER A 109 -49.86 -42.97 99.16
N ASN A 110 -49.32 -42.24 98.18
CA ASN A 110 -49.24 -40.78 98.16
C ASN A 110 -49.47 -40.21 96.73
N LEU A 111 -50.53 -40.69 96.06
CA LEU A 111 -50.90 -40.22 94.72
C LEU A 111 -51.33 -38.75 94.68
N ALA A 112 -51.59 -38.12 95.82
CA ALA A 112 -51.88 -36.68 95.91
C ALA A 112 -50.79 -35.79 95.30
N ARG A 113 -49.55 -36.28 95.13
CA ARG A 113 -48.44 -35.56 94.48
C ARG A 113 -48.44 -35.65 92.94
N ILE A 114 -49.34 -36.44 92.33
CA ILE A 114 -49.35 -36.66 90.88
C ILE A 114 -49.41 -35.37 90.08
N GLY A 115 -50.24 -34.39 90.49
CA GLY A 115 -50.35 -33.11 89.80
C GLY A 115 -49.04 -32.32 89.73
N PRO A 116 -48.41 -31.97 90.88
CA PRO A 116 -47.12 -31.30 90.90
C PRO A 116 -46.01 -32.06 90.15
N ALA A 117 -45.97 -33.39 90.23
CA ALA A 117 -44.96 -34.19 89.54
C ALA A 117 -45.08 -34.10 88.02
N ILE A 118 -46.32 -34.13 87.50
CA ILE A 118 -46.60 -33.97 86.06
C ILE A 118 -46.21 -32.58 85.57
N GLN A 119 -46.56 -31.53 86.33
CA GLN A 119 -46.19 -30.16 85.97
C GLN A 119 -44.67 -29.99 85.85
N ALA A 120 -43.92 -30.45 86.87
CA ALA A 120 -42.46 -30.39 86.87
C ALA A 120 -41.84 -31.19 85.70
N ALA A 121 -42.40 -32.36 85.39
CA ALA A 121 -41.96 -33.20 84.28
C ALA A 121 -42.14 -32.51 82.91
N LEU A 122 -43.29 -31.88 82.69
CA LEU A 122 -43.59 -31.17 81.44
C LEU A 122 -42.76 -29.88 81.27
N GLU A 123 -42.55 -29.11 82.34
CA GLU A 123 -41.68 -27.92 82.30
C GLU A 123 -40.25 -28.28 81.90
N ARG A 124 -39.71 -29.36 82.45
CA ARG A 124 -38.36 -29.85 82.14
C ARG A 124 -38.24 -30.27 80.68
N ALA A 125 -39.25 -30.94 80.12
CA ALA A 125 -39.26 -31.33 78.72
C ALA A 125 -39.30 -30.11 77.78
N ARG A 126 -40.11 -29.09 78.10
CA ARG A 126 -40.20 -27.84 77.31
C ARG A 126 -38.88 -27.08 77.29
N ALA A 127 -38.20 -26.95 78.43
CA ALA A 127 -36.91 -26.25 78.51
C ALA A 127 -35.82 -26.93 77.66
N GLN A 128 -35.77 -28.27 77.66
CA GLN A 128 -34.81 -29.02 76.86
C GLN A 128 -35.06 -28.90 75.35
N ALA A 129 -36.34 -28.88 74.94
CA ALA A 129 -36.70 -28.67 73.54
C ALA A 129 -36.29 -27.28 73.01
N GLN A 130 -36.53 -26.22 73.79
CA GLN A 130 -36.15 -24.85 73.42
C GLN A 130 -34.63 -24.68 73.25
N LYS A 131 -33.83 -25.26 74.17
CA LYS A 131 -32.36 -25.20 74.07
C LYS A 131 -31.85 -25.84 72.78
N THR A 132 -32.35 -27.04 72.46
CA THR A 132 -31.92 -27.79 71.27
C THR A 132 -32.28 -27.04 69.98
N GLN A 133 -33.46 -26.39 69.95
CA GLN A 133 -33.90 -25.60 68.80
C GLN A 133 -33.04 -24.33 68.60
N ALA A 134 -32.66 -23.64 69.68
CA ALA A 134 -31.82 -22.45 69.60
C ALA A 134 -30.40 -22.77 69.10
N GLU A 135 -29.80 -23.86 69.58
CA GLU A 135 -28.48 -24.33 69.12
C GLU A 135 -28.50 -24.71 67.64
N ALA A 136 -29.54 -25.42 67.19
CA ALA A 136 -29.70 -25.77 65.79
C ALA A 136 -29.89 -24.54 64.89
N ALA A 137 -30.67 -23.54 65.32
CA ALA A 137 -30.88 -22.30 64.59
C ALA A 137 -29.57 -21.48 64.45
N LEU A 138 -28.77 -21.41 65.52
CA LEU A 138 -27.48 -20.73 65.49
C LEU A 138 -26.51 -21.43 64.52
N ALA A 139 -26.39 -22.76 64.60
CA ALA A 139 -25.52 -23.54 63.71
C ALA A 139 -25.98 -23.49 62.24
N ALA A 140 -27.28 -23.33 61.98
CA ALA A 140 -27.82 -23.13 60.63
C ALA A 140 -27.50 -21.72 60.10
N SER A 141 -27.64 -20.70 60.94
CA SER A 141 -27.31 -19.31 60.60
C SER A 141 -25.82 -19.13 60.27
N GLU A 142 -24.93 -19.71 61.10
CA GLU A 142 -23.48 -19.65 60.87
C GLU A 142 -23.08 -20.33 59.56
N ARG A 143 -23.60 -21.54 59.29
CA ARG A 143 -23.38 -22.22 58.01
C ARG A 143 -23.90 -21.41 56.83
N ARG A 144 -25.07 -20.78 56.96
CA ARG A 144 -25.65 -19.95 55.90
C ARG A 144 -24.77 -18.74 55.58
N PHE A 145 -24.29 -18.03 56.60
CA PHE A 145 -23.41 -16.87 56.41
C PHE A 145 -22.08 -17.28 55.78
N ARG A 146 -21.47 -18.36 56.28
CA ARG A 146 -20.22 -18.90 55.72
C ARG A 146 -20.36 -19.27 54.24
N SER A 147 -21.43 -19.95 53.86
CA SER A 147 -21.70 -20.31 52.46
C SER A 147 -21.92 -19.09 51.56
N LEU A 148 -22.57 -18.02 52.05
CA LEU A 148 -22.78 -16.80 51.26
C LEU A 148 -21.46 -16.07 50.98
N VAL A 149 -20.56 -15.99 51.97
CA VAL A 149 -19.25 -15.37 51.81
C VAL A 149 -18.34 -16.22 50.90
N GLN A 150 -18.33 -17.54 51.09
CA GLN A 150 -17.48 -18.45 50.29
C GLN A 150 -17.89 -18.52 48.81
N ASN A 151 -19.18 -18.40 48.51
CA ASN A 151 -19.70 -18.40 47.14
C ASN A 151 -19.82 -17.00 46.52
N SER A 152 -19.32 -15.95 47.20
CA SER A 152 -19.26 -14.61 46.60
C SER A 152 -18.36 -14.60 45.37
N SER A 153 -18.77 -13.87 44.34
CA SER A 153 -17.95 -13.59 43.16
C SER A 153 -16.83 -12.59 43.44
N ASP A 154 -16.96 -11.83 44.52
CA ASP A 154 -15.97 -10.86 44.96
C ASP A 154 -15.04 -11.50 46.03
N LEU A 155 -13.83 -10.95 46.15
CA LEU A 155 -12.87 -11.30 47.19
C LEU A 155 -13.20 -10.54 48.47
N VAL A 156 -13.51 -11.27 49.55
CA VAL A 156 -13.76 -10.70 50.86
C VAL A 156 -12.54 -10.93 51.74
N THR A 157 -11.94 -9.86 52.24
CA THR A 157 -10.80 -9.94 53.17
C THR A 157 -11.04 -9.07 54.40
N ILE A 158 -10.46 -9.47 55.53
CA ILE A 158 -10.42 -8.65 56.74
C ILE A 158 -8.97 -8.29 56.99
N LEU A 159 -8.67 -7.01 57.17
CA LEU A 159 -7.34 -6.50 57.42
C LEU A 159 -7.19 -5.95 58.84
N ALA A 160 -6.00 -6.07 59.39
CA ALA A 160 -5.55 -5.30 60.54
C ALA A 160 -5.24 -3.83 60.15
N PRO A 161 -5.11 -2.90 61.11
CA PRO A 161 -4.79 -1.49 60.83
C PRO A 161 -3.51 -1.25 60.02
N ASP A 162 -2.55 -2.18 60.10
CA ASP A 162 -1.28 -2.12 59.39
C ASP A 162 -1.32 -2.76 57.98
N GLY A 163 -2.49 -3.27 57.57
CA GLY A 163 -2.69 -3.96 56.29
C GLY A 163 -2.39 -5.45 56.31
N THR A 164 -2.17 -6.06 57.48
CA THR A 164 -2.04 -7.52 57.62
C THR A 164 -3.38 -8.20 57.35
N ILE A 165 -3.40 -9.24 56.51
CA ILE A 165 -4.61 -9.99 56.17
C ILE A 165 -4.94 -10.94 57.33
N LEU A 166 -6.07 -10.72 57.99
CA LEU A 166 -6.59 -11.54 59.09
C LEU A 166 -7.52 -12.65 58.59
N TYR A 167 -8.22 -12.40 57.49
CA TYR A 167 -9.12 -13.35 56.84
C TYR A 167 -9.14 -13.12 55.34
N ALA A 168 -9.27 -14.20 54.58
CA ALA A 168 -9.56 -14.19 53.15
C ALA A 168 -10.61 -15.26 52.84
N SER A 169 -11.60 -14.91 52.02
CA SER A 169 -12.59 -15.86 51.51
C SER A 169 -11.96 -16.84 50.52
N ASP A 170 -12.59 -18.01 50.33
CA ASP A 170 -12.12 -19.04 49.38
C ASP A 170 -12.09 -18.53 47.92
N SER A 171 -12.84 -17.48 47.60
CA SER A 171 -12.77 -16.78 46.31
C SER A 171 -11.37 -16.21 46.00
N ALA A 172 -10.51 -16.02 47.01
CA ALA A 172 -9.12 -15.62 46.83
C ALA A 172 -8.35 -16.55 45.88
N GLN A 173 -8.52 -17.86 46.02
CA GLN A 173 -7.80 -18.82 45.17
C GLN A 173 -8.22 -18.72 43.71
N ARG A 174 -9.49 -18.40 43.43
CA ARG A 174 -9.97 -18.19 42.05
C ARG A 174 -9.53 -16.84 41.47
N ILE A 175 -9.57 -15.77 42.27
CA ILE A 175 -9.37 -14.39 41.77
C ILE A 175 -7.90 -14.00 41.74
N VAL A 176 -7.16 -14.28 42.82
CA VAL A 176 -5.76 -13.88 42.98
C VAL A 176 -4.78 -15.07 42.92
N GLY A 177 -5.27 -16.31 42.93
CA GLY A 177 -4.45 -17.50 42.79
C GLY A 177 -3.75 -17.97 44.07
N TYR A 178 -3.86 -17.23 45.16
CA TYR A 178 -3.38 -17.62 46.48
C TYR A 178 -4.49 -18.27 47.29
N SER A 179 -4.17 -19.35 47.99
CA SER A 179 -5.07 -19.94 48.97
C SER A 179 -5.24 -19.01 50.18
N PRO A 180 -6.38 -19.05 50.89
CA PRO A 180 -6.58 -18.25 52.10
C PRO A 180 -5.46 -18.43 53.14
N GLY A 181 -4.92 -19.66 53.28
CA GLY A 181 -3.82 -19.95 54.21
C GLY A 181 -2.49 -19.29 53.85
N GLU A 182 -2.25 -18.99 52.57
CA GLU A 182 -1.06 -18.25 52.13
C GLU A 182 -1.20 -16.73 52.34
N LEU A 183 -2.43 -16.23 52.26
CA LEU A 183 -2.71 -14.80 52.43
C LEU A 183 -2.76 -14.39 53.90
N VAL A 184 -3.41 -15.18 54.75
CA VAL A 184 -3.59 -14.86 56.18
C VAL A 184 -2.24 -14.75 56.88
N GLY A 185 -2.04 -13.65 57.61
CA GLY A 185 -0.79 -13.31 58.31
C GLY A 185 0.22 -12.53 57.46
N THR A 186 -0.02 -12.35 56.16
CA THR A 186 0.83 -11.54 55.27
C THR A 186 0.28 -10.13 55.09
N SER A 187 1.12 -9.18 54.65
CA SER A 187 0.67 -7.81 54.35
C SER A 187 0.12 -7.71 52.93
N LEU A 188 -1.08 -7.13 52.77
CA LEU A 188 -1.67 -6.86 51.44
C LEU A 188 -0.70 -6.05 50.55
N LEU A 189 0.05 -5.12 51.15
CA LEU A 189 0.98 -4.23 50.44
C LEU A 189 2.09 -5.00 49.71
N SER A 190 2.41 -6.23 50.13
CA SER A 190 3.44 -7.07 49.50
C SER A 190 3.04 -7.62 48.13
N TYR A 191 1.74 -7.61 47.82
CA TYR A 191 1.18 -8.08 46.55
C TYR A 191 0.89 -6.95 45.55
N LEU A 192 1.09 -5.69 45.96
CA LEU A 192 0.78 -4.52 45.15
C LEU A 192 2.04 -3.93 44.48
N GLY A 193 1.85 -3.26 43.35
CA GLY A 193 2.91 -2.45 42.73
C GLY A 193 3.25 -1.19 43.54
N GLY A 194 4.39 -0.56 43.29
CA GLY A 194 4.91 0.53 44.13
C GLY A 194 3.98 1.74 44.30
N ASP A 195 3.28 2.15 43.25
CA ASP A 195 2.33 3.28 43.31
C ASP A 195 1.00 2.89 43.97
N ASP A 196 0.51 1.68 43.71
CA ASP A 196 -0.71 1.13 44.31
C ASP A 196 -0.51 0.86 45.81
N ALA A 197 0.64 0.31 46.21
CA ALA A 197 1.01 0.09 47.60
C ALA A 197 1.00 1.39 48.41
N ARG A 198 1.57 2.48 47.86
CA ARG A 198 1.54 3.81 48.51
C ARG A 198 0.13 4.38 48.63
N THR A 199 -0.73 4.10 47.65
CA THR A 199 -2.12 4.57 47.65
C THR A 199 -2.95 3.83 48.67
N VAL A 200 -2.88 2.50 48.69
CA VAL A 200 -3.55 1.64 49.68
C VAL A 200 -3.01 1.91 51.09
N GLN A 201 -1.70 2.09 51.27
CA GLN A 201 -1.11 2.43 52.56
C GLN A 201 -1.61 3.78 53.10
N ARG A 202 -1.72 4.81 52.25
CA ARG A 202 -2.32 6.09 52.64
C ARG A 202 -3.78 5.92 53.06
N LEU A 203 -4.55 5.15 52.31
CA LEU A 203 -5.96 4.88 52.64
C LEU A 203 -6.13 4.17 53.98
N LEU A 204 -5.31 3.17 54.27
CA LEU A 204 -5.29 2.48 55.57
C LEU A 204 -4.94 3.45 56.71
N GLN A 205 -4.00 4.37 56.49
CA GLN A 205 -3.60 5.37 57.49
C GLN A 205 -4.65 6.48 57.71
N THR A 206 -5.30 6.96 56.64
CA THR A 206 -6.34 8.01 56.72
C THR A 206 -7.68 7.49 57.21
N GLY A 207 -7.98 6.20 56.98
CA GLY A 207 -9.21 5.54 57.40
C GLY A 207 -9.34 5.33 58.92
N ASN A 208 -8.27 5.54 59.69
CA ASN A 208 -8.23 5.37 61.15
C ASN A 208 -8.96 6.47 61.95
N GLY A 209 -9.54 7.49 61.29
CA GLY A 209 -10.01 8.69 62.01
C GLY A 209 -11.39 9.25 61.68
N LYS A 210 -11.91 9.13 60.44
CA LYS A 210 -13.24 9.64 60.01
C LYS A 210 -13.47 9.39 58.52
N SER A 211 -14.33 8.43 58.17
CA SER A 211 -15.38 8.53 57.14
C SER A 211 -15.90 7.13 56.84
N ASP A 212 -17.21 6.95 56.99
CA ASP A 212 -17.95 5.88 56.33
C ASP A 212 -17.79 6.06 54.81
N SER A 213 -17.48 4.97 54.10
CA SER A 213 -17.47 4.86 52.63
C SER A 213 -16.51 5.80 51.89
N ALA A 214 -15.22 5.43 51.80
CA ALA A 214 -14.42 5.84 50.63
C ALA A 214 -15.02 5.15 49.38
N GLY A 215 -15.19 5.89 48.28
CA GLY A 215 -15.64 5.31 47.00
C GLY A 215 -14.74 4.16 46.53
N PRO A 216 -15.18 3.35 45.56
CA PRO A 216 -14.42 2.21 45.08
C PRO A 216 -13.01 2.63 44.61
N VAL A 217 -12.00 1.91 45.08
CA VAL A 217 -10.59 2.14 44.75
C VAL A 217 -10.11 1.03 43.85
N GLU A 218 -9.58 1.38 42.69
CA GLU A 218 -8.96 0.42 41.77
C GLU A 218 -7.46 0.30 42.07
N PHE A 219 -6.95 -0.93 42.11
CA PHE A 219 -5.51 -1.22 42.22
C PHE A 219 -5.15 -2.52 41.50
N SER A 220 -3.87 -2.67 41.15
CA SER A 220 -3.35 -3.91 40.58
C SER A 220 -2.69 -4.77 41.65
N LEU A 221 -3.11 -6.04 41.73
CA LEU A 221 -2.52 -7.05 42.59
C LEU A 221 -1.81 -8.10 41.74
N ARG A 222 -0.64 -8.56 42.17
CA ARG A 222 0.12 -9.62 41.50
C ARG A 222 -0.36 -11.00 41.95
N ARG A 223 -0.93 -11.79 41.04
CA ARG A 223 -1.36 -13.17 41.26
C ARG A 223 -0.20 -14.09 41.63
N SER A 224 -0.50 -15.28 42.13
CA SER A 224 0.51 -16.31 42.47
C SER A 224 1.33 -16.77 41.27
N ASP A 225 0.78 -16.70 40.06
CA ASP A 225 1.49 -16.97 38.79
C ASP A 225 2.31 -15.79 38.25
N GLY A 226 2.32 -14.66 38.98
CA GLY A 226 3.03 -13.44 38.60
C GLY A 226 2.25 -12.48 37.68
N THR A 227 1.06 -12.86 37.19
CA THR A 227 0.24 -11.99 36.33
C THR A 227 -0.50 -10.92 37.15
N PRO A 228 -0.75 -9.72 36.60
CA PRO A 228 -1.53 -8.70 37.29
C PRO A 228 -3.04 -8.99 37.18
N VAL A 229 -3.76 -8.83 38.28
CA VAL A 229 -5.22 -8.74 38.34
C VAL A 229 -5.63 -7.34 38.78
N TRP A 230 -6.60 -6.75 38.10
CA TRP A 230 -7.15 -5.44 38.47
C TRP A 230 -8.35 -5.65 39.38
N LEU A 231 -8.26 -5.07 40.58
CA LEU A 231 -9.30 -5.16 41.60
C LEU A 231 -9.90 -3.79 41.87
N GLU A 232 -11.23 -3.72 41.87
CA GLU A 232 -12.00 -2.57 42.37
C GLU A 232 -12.50 -2.92 43.77
N ALA A 233 -12.01 -2.23 44.80
CA ALA A 233 -12.29 -2.57 46.19
C ALA A 233 -13.05 -1.47 46.94
N VAL A 234 -13.97 -1.90 47.79
CA VAL A 234 -14.67 -1.05 48.76
C VAL A 234 -14.32 -1.54 50.16
N GLY A 235 -13.90 -0.62 51.02
CA GLY A 235 -13.49 -0.91 52.38
C GLY A 235 -14.40 -0.30 53.44
N THR A 236 -14.78 -1.09 54.43
CA THR A 236 -15.51 -0.65 55.61
C THR A 236 -14.64 -0.83 56.85
N ASN A 237 -14.38 0.26 57.58
CA ASN A 237 -13.61 0.21 58.81
C ASN A 237 -14.49 -0.24 59.98
N LEU A 238 -14.23 -1.44 60.51
CA LEU A 238 -14.94 -2.04 61.65
C LEU A 238 -13.98 -2.34 62.82
N LEU A 239 -12.95 -1.51 63.00
CA LEU A 239 -11.98 -1.66 64.10
C LEU A 239 -12.62 -1.55 65.49
N ASN A 240 -13.68 -0.76 65.63
CA ASN A 240 -14.42 -0.59 66.88
C ASN A 240 -15.54 -1.63 67.07
N ASP A 241 -15.80 -2.47 66.08
CA ASP A 241 -16.79 -3.55 66.21
C ASP A 241 -16.24 -4.63 67.14
N ALA A 242 -17.04 -5.03 68.14
CA ALA A 242 -16.60 -5.97 69.17
C ALA A 242 -16.27 -7.37 68.62
N THR A 243 -16.81 -7.73 67.46
CA THR A 243 -16.71 -9.05 66.82
C THR A 243 -15.65 -9.07 65.73
N ILE A 244 -15.63 -8.05 64.85
CA ILE A 244 -14.78 -8.06 63.64
C ILE A 244 -13.38 -7.49 63.92
N ARG A 245 -13.27 -6.39 64.68
CA ARG A 245 -12.00 -5.72 65.03
C ARG A 245 -11.01 -5.57 63.85
N GLY A 246 -11.51 -5.17 62.68
CA GLY A 246 -10.72 -5.12 61.46
C GLY A 246 -11.36 -4.27 60.35
N ILE A 247 -10.66 -4.12 59.24
CA ILE A 247 -11.15 -3.43 58.03
C ILE A 247 -11.62 -4.49 57.04
N VAL A 248 -12.91 -4.51 56.73
CA VAL A 248 -13.48 -5.45 55.74
C VAL A 248 -13.33 -4.85 54.36
N LEU A 249 -12.63 -5.54 53.47
CA LEU A 249 -12.53 -5.18 52.05
C LEU A 249 -13.33 -6.18 51.21
N ASN A 250 -14.16 -5.63 50.34
CA ASN A 250 -14.77 -6.39 49.25
C ASN A 250 -14.16 -5.93 47.93
N ALA A 251 -13.53 -6.84 47.18
CA ALA A 251 -12.78 -6.54 45.96
C ALA A 251 -13.27 -7.35 44.76
N ARG A 252 -13.65 -6.67 43.68
CA ARG A 252 -14.13 -7.27 42.43
C ARG A 252 -13.05 -7.30 41.37
N ASP A 253 -12.94 -8.41 40.64
CA ASP A 253 -12.08 -8.50 39.45
C ASP A 253 -12.69 -7.69 38.30
N VAL A 254 -12.00 -6.62 37.89
CA VAL A 254 -12.37 -5.75 36.76
C VAL A 254 -11.40 -5.88 35.59
N SER A 255 -10.59 -6.95 35.57
CA SER A 255 -9.56 -7.16 34.55
C SER A 255 -10.14 -7.29 33.14
N GLU A 256 -11.30 -7.94 32.97
CA GLU A 256 -11.95 -8.08 31.66
C GLU A 256 -12.43 -6.73 31.12
N ARG A 257 -13.06 -5.90 31.97
CA ARG A 257 -13.46 -4.52 31.63
C ARG A 257 -12.26 -3.70 31.17
N LYS A 258 -11.16 -3.72 31.94
CA LYS A 258 -9.92 -2.98 31.61
C LYS A 258 -9.30 -3.47 30.30
N ARG A 259 -9.32 -4.78 30.02
CA ARG A 259 -8.82 -5.34 28.76
C ARG A 259 -9.69 -4.92 27.58
N ALA A 260 -11.00 -4.90 27.72
CA ALA A 260 -11.93 -4.48 26.67
C ALA A 260 -11.77 -2.99 26.34
N ASP A 261 -11.74 -2.12 27.36
CA ASP A 261 -11.54 -0.67 27.16
C ASP A 261 -10.19 -0.36 26.50
N ARG A 262 -9.14 -1.07 26.94
CA ARG A 262 -7.81 -0.93 26.34
C ARG A 262 -7.78 -1.42 24.90
N ALA A 263 -8.37 -2.59 24.62
CA ALA A 263 -8.44 -3.13 23.27
C ALA A 263 -9.25 -2.22 22.34
N LEU A 264 -10.33 -1.61 22.83
CA LEU A 264 -11.12 -0.64 22.08
C LEU A 264 -10.29 0.61 21.77
N ARG A 265 -9.63 1.21 22.76
CA ARG A 265 -8.76 2.38 22.54
C ARG A 265 -7.61 2.08 21.61
N GLU A 266 -6.91 0.96 21.81
CA GLU A 266 -5.81 0.53 20.93
C GLU A 266 -6.32 0.25 19.51
N SER A 267 -7.55 -0.24 19.35
CA SER A 267 -8.17 -0.41 18.04
C SER A 267 -8.55 0.91 17.39
N GLU A 268 -9.14 1.85 18.14
CA GLU A 268 -9.50 3.19 17.65
C GLU A 268 -8.27 3.99 17.25
N GLU A 269 -7.22 3.98 18.07
CA GLU A 269 -5.93 4.59 17.78
C GLU A 269 -5.29 3.96 16.55
N ARG A 270 -5.29 2.62 16.45
CA ARG A 270 -4.76 1.91 15.28
C ARG A 270 -5.52 2.26 14.01
N TYR A 271 -6.85 2.31 14.04
CA TYR A 271 -7.62 2.70 12.86
C TYR A 271 -7.37 4.16 12.49
N ARG A 272 -7.34 5.07 13.46
CA ARG A 272 -7.03 6.48 13.20
C ARG A 272 -5.65 6.64 12.57
N ASP A 273 -4.64 5.96 13.10
CA ASP A 273 -3.27 5.95 12.58
C ASP A 273 -3.20 5.45 11.13
N LEU A 274 -3.87 4.33 10.83
CA LEU A 274 -3.96 3.79 9.46
C LEU A 274 -4.61 4.77 8.47
N PHE A 275 -5.67 5.46 8.89
CA PHE A 275 -6.36 6.44 8.05
C PHE A 275 -5.54 7.71 7.85
N ASP A 276 -4.94 8.24 8.92
CA ASP A 276 -4.14 9.47 8.90
C ASP A 276 -2.86 9.29 8.08
N HIS A 277 -2.24 8.11 8.10
CA HIS A 277 -1.01 7.82 7.36
C HIS A 277 -1.22 7.13 5.99
N ALA A 278 -2.47 6.93 5.55
CA ALA A 278 -2.74 6.48 4.20
C ALA A 278 -2.23 7.50 3.17
N SER A 279 -1.57 7.03 2.11
CA SER A 279 -1.05 7.91 1.04
C SER A 279 -2.14 8.45 0.12
N ASP A 280 -3.29 7.77 0.05
CA ASP A 280 -4.45 8.23 -0.70
C ASP A 280 -5.17 9.33 0.10
N LEU A 281 -5.72 10.32 -0.60
CA LEU A 281 -6.50 11.41 -0.04
C LEU A 281 -7.84 10.85 0.43
N VAL A 282 -8.09 10.86 1.73
CA VAL A 282 -9.34 10.36 2.32
C VAL A 282 -10.15 11.52 2.85
N CYS A 283 -11.45 11.54 2.54
CA CYS A 283 -12.40 12.46 3.14
C CYS A 283 -13.71 11.78 3.53
N MET A 284 -14.37 12.35 4.55
CA MET A 284 -15.78 12.12 4.84
C MET A 284 -16.52 13.44 4.71
N ALA A 285 -17.67 13.43 4.07
CA ALA A 285 -18.51 14.58 3.86
C ALA A 285 -19.96 14.31 4.28
N ALA A 286 -20.67 15.35 4.68
CA ALA A 286 -22.10 15.33 4.85
C ALA A 286 -22.80 15.18 3.49
N PRO A 287 -24.09 14.80 3.44
CA PRO A 287 -24.84 14.63 2.20
C PRO A 287 -24.93 15.90 1.33
N ASP A 288 -24.78 17.07 1.93
CA ASP A 288 -24.73 18.37 1.24
C ASP A 288 -23.34 18.70 0.66
N GLY A 289 -22.35 17.83 0.86
CA GLY A 289 -20.98 18.00 0.40
C GLY A 289 -20.04 18.69 1.37
N SER A 290 -20.50 19.09 2.57
CA SER A 290 -19.66 19.70 3.61
C SER A 290 -18.64 18.70 4.15
N LEU A 291 -17.36 19.05 4.18
CA LEU A 291 -16.32 18.14 4.67
C LEU A 291 -16.40 17.99 6.21
N LEU A 292 -16.47 16.75 6.68
CA LEU A 292 -16.53 16.37 8.10
C LEU A 292 -15.17 15.92 8.63
N TYR A 293 -14.38 15.25 7.79
CA TYR A 293 -13.07 14.73 8.14
C TYR A 293 -12.21 14.59 6.89
N VAL A 294 -10.90 14.80 7.03
CA VAL A 294 -9.90 14.40 6.03
C VAL A 294 -8.64 13.88 6.71
N ASN A 295 -7.86 13.05 6.02
CA ASN A 295 -6.58 12.55 6.52
C ASN A 295 -5.38 13.48 6.23
N GLN A 296 -4.17 13.09 6.62
CA GLN A 296 -2.97 13.90 6.37
C GLN A 296 -2.63 14.00 4.87
N ALA A 297 -2.82 12.94 4.09
CA ALA A 297 -2.56 13.00 2.65
C ALA A 297 -3.42 14.05 1.95
N TRP A 298 -4.68 14.22 2.36
CA TRP A 298 -5.52 15.31 1.89
C TRP A 298 -4.90 16.69 2.16
N LYS A 299 -4.44 16.93 3.39
CA LYS A 299 -3.84 18.21 3.79
C LYS A 299 -2.60 18.53 2.96
N HIS A 300 -1.71 17.56 2.78
CA HIS A 300 -0.49 17.72 2.00
C HIS A 300 -0.77 17.85 0.50
N GLY A 301 -1.65 17.02 -0.05
CA GLY A 301 -1.94 16.98 -1.49
C GLY A 301 -2.78 18.16 -1.99
N THR A 302 -3.71 18.66 -1.17
CA THR A 302 -4.60 19.77 -1.56
C THR A 302 -4.15 21.13 -1.02
N GLY A 303 -3.36 21.15 0.04
CA GLY A 303 -2.91 22.38 0.72
C GLY A 303 -3.96 23.02 1.64
N TYR A 304 -5.12 22.37 1.85
CA TYR A 304 -6.18 22.83 2.75
C TYR A 304 -6.06 22.13 4.12
N GLY A 305 -5.96 22.93 5.19
CA GLY A 305 -5.77 22.47 6.56
C GLY A 305 -7.07 22.27 7.34
N GLU A 306 -6.97 21.69 8.55
CA GLU A 306 -8.11 21.40 9.45
C GLU A 306 -8.98 22.62 9.75
N ASP A 307 -8.37 23.80 9.89
CA ASP A 307 -9.06 25.06 10.18
C ASP A 307 -9.97 25.54 9.03
N GLU A 308 -9.70 25.09 7.80
CA GLU A 308 -10.43 25.47 6.58
C GLU A 308 -11.51 24.44 6.23
N ILE A 309 -11.27 23.16 6.49
CA ILE A 309 -12.11 22.02 6.09
C ILE A 309 -13.54 22.11 6.63
N GLY A 310 -13.72 22.53 7.89
CA GLY A 310 -15.06 22.67 8.49
C GLY A 310 -15.94 23.75 7.84
N ARG A 311 -15.40 24.53 6.90
CA ARG A 311 -16.11 25.57 6.14
C ARG A 311 -16.12 25.30 4.63
N MET A 312 -15.51 24.22 4.19
CA MET A 312 -15.35 23.88 2.77
C MET A 312 -16.33 22.79 2.36
N GLN A 313 -16.79 22.90 1.11
CA GLN A 313 -17.47 21.81 0.43
C GLN A 313 -16.49 21.10 -0.50
N LEU A 314 -16.71 19.80 -0.72
CA LEU A 314 -15.89 19.03 -1.64
C LEU A 314 -15.92 19.62 -3.07
N LEU A 315 -17.04 20.25 -3.47
CA LEU A 315 -17.19 20.93 -4.75
C LEU A 315 -16.22 22.10 -4.94
N ASP A 316 -15.77 22.74 -3.85
CA ASP A 316 -14.83 23.88 -3.91
C ASP A 316 -13.47 23.44 -4.41
N LEU A 317 -13.07 22.19 -4.14
CA LEU A 317 -11.84 21.59 -4.64
C LEU A 317 -11.98 21.06 -6.07
N ILE A 318 -13.18 20.95 -6.64
CA ILE A 318 -13.34 20.34 -7.96
C ILE A 318 -13.19 21.39 -9.04
N HIS A 319 -12.36 21.06 -10.04
CA HIS A 319 -12.14 21.90 -11.21
C HIS A 319 -13.47 22.29 -11.86
N PRO A 320 -13.68 23.56 -12.26
CA PRO A 320 -14.95 24.04 -12.81
C PRO A 320 -15.56 23.11 -13.88
N ASP A 321 -14.74 22.65 -14.82
CA ASP A 321 -15.17 21.76 -15.91
C ASP A 321 -15.64 20.37 -15.44
N SER A 322 -15.19 19.92 -14.26
CA SER A 322 -15.54 18.61 -13.68
C SER A 322 -16.71 18.67 -12.70
N ARG A 323 -17.25 19.86 -12.37
CA ARG A 323 -18.31 20.02 -11.36
C ARG A 323 -19.64 19.38 -11.77
N ALA A 324 -20.00 19.48 -13.05
CA ALA A 324 -21.23 18.86 -13.57
C ALA A 324 -21.20 17.34 -13.42
N PHE A 325 -20.08 16.72 -13.82
CA PHE A 325 -19.85 15.29 -13.67
C PHE A 325 -19.84 14.86 -12.20
N TYR A 326 -19.16 15.60 -11.33
CA TYR A 326 -19.18 15.31 -9.89
C TYR A 326 -20.58 15.36 -9.28
N THR A 327 -21.43 16.30 -9.71
CA THR A 327 -22.80 16.40 -9.20
C THR A 327 -23.61 15.14 -9.52
N GLU A 328 -23.44 14.57 -10.72
CA GLU A 328 -24.04 13.30 -11.13
C GLU A 328 -23.51 12.13 -10.27
N VAL A 329 -22.20 12.06 -10.08
CA VAL A 329 -21.54 11.07 -9.22
C VAL A 329 -22.09 11.12 -7.80
N LEU A 330 -22.21 12.33 -7.22
CA LEU A 330 -22.70 12.52 -5.86
C LEU A 330 -24.16 12.06 -5.73
N GLN A 331 -25.03 12.41 -6.68
CA GLN A 331 -26.43 11.97 -6.67
C GLN A 331 -26.55 10.44 -6.65
N ARG A 332 -25.79 9.75 -7.50
CA ARG A 332 -25.78 8.28 -7.55
C ARG A 332 -25.37 7.67 -6.21
N VAL A 333 -24.32 8.21 -5.60
CA VAL A 333 -23.81 7.74 -4.30
C VAL A 333 -24.83 8.00 -3.18
N LEU A 334 -25.53 9.14 -3.21
CA LEU A 334 -26.61 9.45 -2.27
C LEU A 334 -27.83 8.56 -2.45
N THR A 335 -28.09 8.02 -3.65
CA THR A 335 -29.16 7.05 -3.90
C THR A 335 -28.80 5.60 -3.58
N GLY A 336 -27.55 5.33 -3.20
CA GLY A 336 -27.10 4.01 -2.74
C GLY A 336 -26.04 3.33 -3.61
N ASP A 337 -25.62 3.94 -4.73
CA ASP A 337 -24.54 3.38 -5.54
C ASP A 337 -23.20 3.42 -4.78
N ARG A 338 -22.40 2.38 -4.95
CA ARG A 338 -20.97 2.38 -4.61
C ARG A 338 -20.18 2.50 -5.89
N LEU A 339 -19.39 3.56 -6.02
CA LEU A 339 -18.60 3.81 -7.23
C LEU A 339 -17.14 3.51 -6.93
N ASP A 340 -16.58 2.52 -7.65
CA ASP A 340 -15.21 2.05 -7.44
C ASP A 340 -14.16 2.78 -8.28
N HIS A 341 -14.59 3.53 -9.29
CA HIS A 341 -13.67 4.22 -10.18
C HIS A 341 -14.31 5.47 -10.75
N VAL A 342 -13.91 6.62 -10.20
CA VAL A 342 -14.36 7.94 -10.62
C VAL A 342 -13.14 8.81 -10.79
N GLU A 343 -12.92 9.31 -12.00
CA GLU A 343 -11.86 10.27 -12.27
C GLU A 343 -12.39 11.70 -12.09
N LEU A 344 -11.70 12.48 -11.27
CA LEU A 344 -12.01 13.89 -11.03
C LEU A 344 -10.73 14.71 -11.18
N ILE A 345 -10.90 15.99 -11.45
CA ILE A 345 -9.80 16.96 -11.42
C ILE A 345 -10.00 17.82 -10.18
N PHE A 346 -9.03 17.75 -9.27
CA PHE A 346 -8.99 18.61 -8.10
C PHE A 346 -8.15 19.86 -8.39
N MET A 347 -8.50 20.93 -7.70
CA MET A 347 -7.84 22.23 -7.68
C MET A 347 -7.27 22.49 -6.29
N PRO A 348 -6.02 22.06 -6.03
CA PRO A 348 -5.28 22.41 -4.83
C PRO A 348 -5.09 23.93 -4.69
N LYS A 349 -4.82 24.37 -3.45
CA LYS A 349 -4.55 25.77 -3.09
C LYS A 349 -3.36 26.39 -3.84
N ALA A 350 -2.38 25.56 -4.22
CA ALA A 350 -1.22 25.97 -5.01
C ALA A 350 -1.56 26.29 -6.48
N GLY A 351 -2.79 26.04 -6.94
CA GLY A 351 -3.32 26.45 -8.25
C GLY A 351 -3.04 25.49 -9.41
N SER A 352 -2.23 24.44 -9.22
CA SER A 352 -1.99 23.44 -10.26
C SER A 352 -2.99 22.29 -10.17
N PRO A 353 -3.80 22.01 -11.21
CA PRO A 353 -4.78 20.93 -11.19
C PRO A 353 -4.10 19.56 -11.04
N ILE A 354 -4.67 18.73 -10.18
CA ILE A 354 -4.26 17.32 -10.03
C ILE A 354 -5.39 16.42 -10.51
N THR A 355 -5.03 15.35 -11.23
CA THR A 355 -5.99 14.33 -11.63
C THR A 355 -6.05 13.27 -10.55
N VAL A 356 -7.24 13.05 -10.00
CA VAL A 356 -7.47 12.06 -8.97
C VAL A 356 -8.40 10.96 -9.44
N GLU A 357 -8.09 9.74 -9.05
CA GLU A 357 -8.91 8.56 -9.28
C GLU A 357 -9.46 8.11 -7.93
N GLY A 358 -10.79 8.01 -7.79
CA GLY A 358 -11.40 7.80 -6.49
C GLY A 358 -12.54 6.81 -6.42
N ASN A 359 -12.72 6.30 -5.21
CA ASN A 359 -13.83 5.46 -4.78
C ASN A 359 -14.77 6.29 -3.91
N LEU A 360 -16.07 6.22 -4.17
CA LEU A 360 -17.10 6.94 -3.42
C LEU A 360 -18.19 6.00 -2.91
N SER A 361 -18.59 6.17 -1.66
CA SER A 361 -19.67 5.42 -1.04
C SER A 361 -20.44 6.27 -0.02
N CYS A 362 -21.70 5.95 0.24
CA CYS A 362 -22.50 6.59 1.28
C CYS A 362 -22.88 5.58 2.36
N THR A 363 -22.85 5.99 3.64
CA THR A 363 -23.53 5.27 4.72
C THR A 363 -24.90 5.84 4.96
N PHE A 364 -25.85 4.97 5.25
CA PHE A 364 -27.24 5.33 5.54
C PHE A 364 -27.57 5.09 7.00
N LYS A 365 -28.32 6.02 7.60
CA LYS A 365 -28.88 5.88 8.95
C LYS A 365 -30.40 6.06 8.85
N ASP A 366 -31.16 5.09 9.35
CA ASP A 366 -32.63 5.09 9.27
C ASP A 366 -33.18 5.29 7.84
N GLY A 367 -32.47 4.76 6.84
CA GLY A 367 -32.82 4.86 5.42
C GLY A 367 -32.46 6.19 4.74
N GLN A 368 -31.86 7.13 5.46
CA GLN A 368 -31.42 8.43 4.93
C GLN A 368 -29.89 8.47 4.76
N PRO A 369 -29.36 9.16 3.71
CA PRO A 369 -27.93 9.38 3.56
C PRO A 369 -27.35 10.10 4.78
N ALA A 370 -26.27 9.57 5.36
CA ALA A 370 -25.67 10.12 6.57
C ALA A 370 -24.25 10.67 6.33
N VAL A 371 -23.38 9.90 5.67
CA VAL A 371 -21.98 10.28 5.44
C VAL A 371 -21.52 9.73 4.10
N VAL A 372 -20.98 10.60 3.24
CA VAL A 372 -20.29 10.24 2.00
C VAL A 372 -18.82 10.07 2.30
N ARG A 373 -18.22 8.96 1.88
CA ARG A 373 -16.78 8.68 2.00
C ARG A 373 -16.14 8.68 0.62
N GLY A 374 -15.08 9.44 0.48
CA GLY A 374 -14.25 9.51 -0.71
C GLY A 374 -12.81 9.09 -0.39
N ILE A 375 -12.25 8.21 -1.22
CA ILE A 375 -10.83 7.86 -1.20
C ILE A 375 -10.29 8.15 -2.60
N TYR A 376 -9.31 9.03 -2.71
CA TYR A 376 -8.80 9.52 -3.98
C TYR A 376 -7.28 9.33 -4.06
N ARG A 377 -6.80 8.79 -5.17
CA ARG A 377 -5.39 8.65 -5.47
C ARG A 377 -4.99 9.69 -6.51
N ASP A 378 -3.94 10.45 -6.24
CA ASP A 378 -3.34 11.31 -7.27
C ASP A 378 -2.65 10.44 -8.33
N VAL A 379 -3.12 10.55 -9.57
CA VAL A 379 -2.62 9.81 -10.73
C VAL A 379 -1.99 10.75 -11.78
N THR A 380 -1.71 11.99 -11.41
CA THR A 380 -1.18 13.02 -12.32
C THR A 380 0.14 12.58 -12.96
N GLU A 381 1.10 12.13 -12.15
CA GLU A 381 2.40 11.68 -12.64
C GLU A 381 2.27 10.42 -13.51
N ARG A 382 1.48 9.44 -13.05
CA ARG A 382 1.22 8.20 -13.79
C ARG A 382 0.66 8.49 -15.18
N LYS A 383 -0.36 9.36 -15.28
CA LYS A 383 -0.96 9.74 -16.57
C LYS A 383 0.01 10.49 -17.48
N ARG A 384 0.86 11.37 -16.93
CA ARG A 384 1.91 12.04 -17.71
C ARG A 384 2.89 11.03 -18.31
N VAL A 385 3.36 10.07 -17.52
CA VAL A 385 4.27 9.00 -17.98
C VAL A 385 3.61 8.11 -19.03
N GLU A 386 2.36 7.68 -18.81
CA GLU A 386 1.61 6.87 -19.78
C GLU A 386 1.41 7.60 -21.12
N GLU A 387 1.12 8.90 -21.09
CA GLU A 387 0.97 9.69 -22.31
C GLU A 387 2.32 9.88 -23.05
N HIS A 388 3.40 10.13 -22.31
CA HIS A 388 4.75 10.17 -22.86
C HIS A 388 5.14 8.83 -23.50
N LEU A 389 4.83 7.71 -22.84
CA LEU A 389 5.10 6.38 -23.36
C LEU A 389 4.29 6.10 -24.63
N ARG A 390 2.99 6.39 -24.64
CA ARG A 390 2.14 6.25 -25.85
C ARG A 390 2.66 7.08 -27.02
N ARG A 391 3.14 8.30 -26.78
CA ARG A 391 3.77 9.14 -27.82
C ARG A 391 5.07 8.51 -28.32
N ALA A 392 5.91 8.00 -27.43
CA ALA A 392 7.16 7.32 -27.78
C ALA A 392 6.94 6.01 -28.57
N GLU A 393 5.95 5.20 -28.19
CA GLU A 393 5.59 3.95 -28.90
C GLU A 393 5.07 4.23 -30.31
N ARG A 394 4.20 5.23 -30.47
CA ARG A 394 3.74 5.68 -31.81
C ARG A 394 4.91 6.16 -32.67
N MET A 395 5.84 6.91 -32.07
CA MET A 395 7.05 7.37 -32.76
C MET A 395 7.94 6.19 -33.19
N GLN A 396 8.10 5.18 -32.34
CA GLN A 396 8.89 3.99 -32.63
C GLN A 396 8.27 3.13 -33.75
N ALA A 397 6.95 2.99 -33.78
CA ALA A 397 6.23 2.24 -34.81
C ALA A 397 6.34 2.93 -36.19
N ALA A 398 6.16 4.26 -36.24
CA ALA A 398 6.36 5.06 -37.44
C ALA A 398 7.82 4.98 -37.95
N GLY A 399 8.79 4.94 -37.03
CA GLY A 399 10.21 4.85 -37.35
C GLY A 399 10.64 3.55 -38.04
N LYS A 400 10.10 2.41 -37.60
CA LYS A 400 10.40 1.09 -38.22
C LYS A 400 9.87 0.98 -39.65
N LEU A 401 8.66 1.50 -39.92
CA LEU A 401 8.05 1.45 -41.24
C LEU A 401 8.81 2.33 -42.25
N ALA A 402 9.19 3.54 -41.82
CA ALA A 402 9.90 4.47 -42.66
C ALA A 402 11.33 4.01 -43.05
N GLY A 403 12.02 3.29 -42.17
CA GLY A 403 13.35 2.74 -42.46
C GLY A 403 13.36 1.68 -43.56
N GLY A 404 12.30 0.86 -43.66
CA GLY A 404 12.14 -0.12 -44.74
C GLY A 404 11.77 0.55 -46.08
N VAL A 405 10.81 1.48 -46.05
CA VAL A 405 10.38 2.24 -47.23
C VAL A 405 11.52 3.06 -47.83
N ALA A 406 12.34 3.70 -47.00
CA ALA A 406 13.45 4.51 -47.48
C ALA A 406 14.56 3.68 -48.13
N HIS A 407 14.79 2.44 -47.69
CA HIS A 407 15.73 1.53 -48.34
C HIS A 407 15.29 1.19 -49.77
N GLU A 408 14.01 0.83 -49.95
CA GLU A 408 13.45 0.54 -51.27
C GLU A 408 13.49 1.75 -52.21
N VAL A 409 13.11 2.94 -51.70
CA VAL A 409 13.16 4.17 -52.50
C VAL A 409 14.60 4.52 -52.87
N ASN A 410 15.57 4.38 -51.97
CA ASN A 410 16.98 4.62 -52.30
C ASN A 410 17.50 3.67 -53.39
N ASN A 411 17.10 2.40 -53.37
CA ASN A 411 17.44 1.45 -54.43
C ASN A 411 16.83 1.88 -55.77
N MET A 412 15.55 2.28 -55.78
CA MET A 412 14.87 2.83 -56.98
C MET A 412 15.59 4.09 -57.50
N MET A 413 15.95 5.02 -56.62
CA MET A 413 16.60 6.26 -57.00
C MET A 413 18.03 6.04 -57.52
N THR A 414 18.74 5.04 -57.00
CA THR A 414 20.07 4.63 -57.50
C THR A 414 19.98 4.25 -58.98
N GLY A 415 18.99 3.42 -59.34
CA GLY A 415 18.76 3.02 -60.73
C GLY A 415 18.37 4.20 -61.62
N VAL A 416 17.38 5.00 -61.21
CA VAL A 416 16.89 6.15 -62.01
C VAL A 416 18.03 7.14 -62.28
N ILE A 417 18.76 7.57 -61.25
CA ILE A 417 19.86 8.53 -61.40
C ILE A 417 20.98 7.93 -62.25
N GLY A 418 21.39 6.69 -61.97
CA GLY A 418 22.51 6.06 -62.65
C GLY A 418 22.25 5.76 -64.14
N PHE A 419 21.07 5.24 -64.51
CA PHE A 419 20.75 5.00 -65.92
C PHE A 419 20.53 6.29 -66.71
N SER A 420 19.98 7.33 -66.07
CA SER A 420 19.90 8.66 -66.66
C SER A 420 21.30 9.23 -66.93
N GLU A 421 22.29 9.01 -66.07
CA GLU A 421 23.66 9.42 -66.38
C GLU A 421 24.28 8.70 -67.59
N PHE A 422 24.00 7.41 -67.77
CA PHE A 422 24.45 6.69 -68.98
C PHE A 422 23.81 7.27 -70.24
N LEU A 423 22.49 7.54 -70.19
CA LEU A 423 21.79 8.20 -71.29
C LEU A 423 22.41 9.57 -71.59
N LEU A 424 22.66 10.38 -70.56
CA LEU A 424 23.23 11.71 -70.71
C LEU A 424 24.61 11.69 -71.40
N ARG A 425 25.43 10.67 -71.12
CA ARG A 425 26.75 10.50 -71.74
C ARG A 425 26.67 9.98 -73.18
N SER A 426 25.61 9.26 -73.53
CA SER A 426 25.38 8.79 -74.91
C SER A 426 24.79 9.85 -75.84
N LEU A 427 24.34 10.99 -75.30
CA LEU A 427 23.74 12.10 -76.04
C LEU A 427 24.80 13.17 -76.35
N GLU A 428 24.79 13.69 -77.57
CA GLU A 428 25.65 14.82 -77.98
C GLU A 428 25.26 16.13 -77.26
N GLU A 429 26.19 17.09 -77.17
CA GLU A 429 25.99 18.35 -76.42
C GLU A 429 24.83 19.22 -76.94
N GLY A 430 24.35 19.00 -78.17
CA GLY A 430 23.22 19.71 -78.78
C GLY A 430 21.88 18.95 -78.80
N ASP A 431 21.80 17.76 -78.22
CA ASP A 431 20.58 16.94 -78.27
C ASP A 431 19.50 17.48 -77.33
N ALA A 432 18.29 17.74 -77.85
CA ALA A 432 17.16 18.27 -77.07
C ALA A 432 16.78 17.35 -75.88
N ARG A 433 16.98 16.03 -76.00
CA ARG A 433 16.68 15.05 -74.95
C ARG A 433 17.63 15.18 -73.76
N ARG A 434 18.77 15.84 -73.93
CA ARG A 434 19.76 16.06 -72.86
C ARG A 434 19.17 16.82 -71.69
N SER A 435 18.40 17.88 -71.98
CA SER A 435 17.70 18.68 -70.97
C SER A 435 16.69 17.85 -70.17
N ASP A 436 15.96 16.95 -70.82
CA ASP A 436 14.98 16.08 -70.16
C ASP A 436 15.67 15.09 -69.21
N VAL A 437 16.79 14.51 -69.65
CA VAL A 437 17.59 13.59 -68.84
C VAL A 437 18.22 14.30 -67.62
N GLU A 438 18.71 15.53 -67.79
CA GLU A 438 19.20 16.35 -66.66
C GLU A 438 18.10 16.64 -65.64
N GLU A 439 16.86 16.89 -66.09
CA GLU A 439 15.73 17.14 -65.19
C GLU A 439 15.29 15.86 -64.44
N ILE A 440 15.37 14.68 -65.08
CA ILE A 440 15.16 13.38 -64.42
C ILE A 440 16.21 13.17 -63.32
N ILE A 441 17.49 13.47 -63.57
CA ILE A 441 18.56 13.37 -62.57
C ILE A 441 18.29 14.33 -61.39
N LYS A 442 17.90 15.58 -61.67
CA LYS A 442 17.56 16.56 -60.61
C LYS A 442 16.34 16.12 -59.80
N ALA A 443 15.29 15.61 -60.44
CA ALA A 443 14.11 15.10 -59.76
C ALA A 443 14.48 13.89 -58.89
N GLY A 444 15.33 13.00 -59.41
CA GLY A 444 15.74 11.83 -58.66
C GLY A 444 16.63 12.14 -57.46
N THR A 445 17.56 13.09 -57.62
CA THR A 445 18.41 13.56 -56.52
C THR A 445 17.55 14.19 -55.41
N ARG A 446 16.54 14.99 -55.77
CA ARG A 446 15.58 15.56 -54.80
C ARG A 446 14.79 14.49 -54.05
N ALA A 447 14.32 13.44 -54.73
CA ALA A 447 13.61 12.34 -54.08
C ALA A 447 14.50 11.57 -53.09
N ALA A 448 15.79 11.40 -53.41
CA ALA A 448 16.79 10.82 -52.53
C ALA A 448 17.13 11.73 -51.32
N ASP A 449 17.08 13.05 -51.48
CA ASP A 449 17.26 13.99 -50.37
C ASP A 449 16.06 13.96 -49.40
N VAL A 450 14.83 13.88 -49.92
CA VAL A 450 13.60 13.78 -49.11
C VAL A 450 13.57 12.49 -48.30
N THR A 451 13.96 11.37 -48.89
CA THR A 451 14.07 10.09 -48.17
C THR A 451 15.17 10.11 -47.12
N ARG A 452 16.29 10.81 -47.37
CA ARG A 452 17.31 11.06 -46.33
C ARG A 452 16.75 11.87 -45.15
N GLN A 453 15.96 12.91 -45.41
CA GLN A 453 15.28 13.69 -44.35
C GLN A 453 14.27 12.84 -43.57
N LEU A 454 13.57 11.93 -44.26
CA LEU A 454 12.61 11.01 -43.65
C LEU A 454 13.32 9.92 -42.81
N LEU A 455 14.50 9.47 -43.22
CA LEU A 455 15.39 8.60 -42.42
C LEU A 455 15.96 9.32 -41.20
N ALA A 456 16.39 10.57 -41.33
CA ALA A 456 16.87 11.39 -40.22
C ALA A 456 15.79 11.63 -39.14
N PHE A 457 14.51 11.61 -39.54
CA PHE A 457 13.35 11.75 -38.67
C PHE A 457 12.98 10.46 -37.90
N THR A 458 13.34 9.28 -38.40
CA THR A 458 12.71 8.00 -37.99
C THR A 458 13.50 7.18 -36.97
N ARG A 459 14.75 7.55 -36.71
CA ARG A 459 15.48 7.22 -35.47
C ARG A 459 16.75 8.05 -35.39
N GLN A 460 17.28 8.19 -34.18
CA GLN A 460 18.56 8.83 -33.86
C GLN A 460 19.59 8.57 -34.95
N GLN A 461 19.84 9.55 -35.82
CA GLN A 461 21.14 9.67 -36.47
C GLN A 461 22.16 9.63 -35.32
N PHE A 462 23.08 8.69 -35.34
CA PHE A 462 24.14 8.68 -34.34
C PHE A 462 24.93 9.96 -34.52
N LEU A 463 24.80 10.87 -33.56
CA LEU A 463 25.55 12.11 -33.48
C LEU A 463 27.03 11.75 -33.63
N GLN A 464 27.78 12.49 -34.44
CA GLN A 464 29.21 12.66 -34.22
C GLN A 464 29.41 13.98 -33.48
N PRO A 465 29.25 14.00 -32.14
CA PRO A 465 29.33 15.25 -31.41
C PRO A 465 30.78 15.70 -31.38
N GLN A 466 31.08 16.72 -32.18
CA GLN A 466 32.37 17.38 -32.24
C GLN A 466 32.32 18.65 -31.40
N VAL A 467 33.48 19.10 -30.92
CA VAL A 467 33.59 20.42 -30.30
C VAL A 467 33.63 21.45 -31.41
N LEU A 468 32.53 22.19 -31.56
CA LEU A 468 32.31 23.15 -32.63
C LEU A 468 32.27 24.57 -32.07
N ASP A 469 32.83 25.50 -32.83
CA ASP A 469 32.57 26.93 -32.66
C ASP A 469 31.33 27.29 -33.47
N VAL A 470 30.26 27.71 -32.79
CA VAL A 470 28.97 28.03 -33.42
C VAL A 470 29.09 29.15 -34.46
N ASN A 471 29.96 30.14 -34.22
CA ASN A 471 30.16 31.26 -35.13
C ASN A 471 30.83 30.79 -36.43
N THR A 472 31.75 29.82 -36.34
CA THR A 472 32.38 29.23 -37.53
C THR A 472 31.35 28.50 -38.38
N VAL A 473 30.44 27.73 -37.77
CA VAL A 473 29.39 27.02 -38.51
C VAL A 473 28.43 28.01 -39.19
N VAL A 474 27.94 29.03 -38.48
CA VAL A 474 27.05 30.05 -39.05
C VAL A 474 27.74 30.83 -40.17
N GLY A 475 29.03 31.18 -39.99
CA GLY A 475 29.83 31.88 -41.00
C GLY A 475 30.05 31.05 -42.26
N ASP A 476 30.42 29.77 -42.12
CA ASP A 476 30.61 28.84 -43.25
C ASP A 476 29.32 28.67 -44.06
N MET A 477 28.16 28.73 -43.40
CA MET A 477 26.86 28.62 -44.03
C MET A 477 26.33 29.92 -44.64
N GLU A 478 26.92 31.10 -44.38
CA GLU A 478 26.35 32.40 -44.75
C GLU A 478 25.93 32.46 -46.23
N LYS A 479 26.82 32.05 -47.14
CA LYS A 479 26.56 32.07 -48.59
C LYS A 479 25.37 31.18 -48.95
N MET A 480 25.27 30.01 -48.33
CA MET A 480 24.16 29.07 -48.55
C MET A 480 22.85 29.62 -47.97
N LEU A 481 22.87 30.19 -46.76
CA LEU A 481 21.68 30.79 -46.13
C LEU A 481 21.15 31.97 -46.94
N ARG A 482 22.03 32.87 -47.43
CA ARG A 482 21.64 33.97 -48.33
C ARG A 482 20.96 33.45 -49.59
N ARG A 483 21.53 32.41 -50.21
CA ARG A 483 20.95 31.79 -51.41
C ARG A 483 19.57 31.17 -51.13
N SER A 484 19.41 30.53 -49.98
CA SER A 484 18.16 29.86 -49.59
C SER A 484 17.05 30.85 -49.25
N LEU A 485 17.38 32.03 -48.74
CA LEU A 485 16.44 33.14 -48.51
C LEU A 485 15.87 33.70 -49.82
N GLY A 486 16.63 33.69 -50.91
CA GLY A 486 16.20 34.21 -52.21
C GLY A 486 16.45 35.72 -52.38
N GLU A 487 16.22 36.21 -53.59
CA GLU A 487 16.45 37.61 -53.95
C GLU A 487 15.36 38.51 -53.34
N GLY A 488 15.77 39.58 -52.64
CA GLY A 488 14.85 40.57 -52.05
C GLY A 488 14.72 40.56 -50.52
N HIS A 489 15.34 39.59 -49.83
CA HIS A 489 15.38 39.51 -48.37
C HIS A 489 16.79 39.80 -47.81
N VAL A 490 16.87 40.29 -46.59
CA VAL A 490 18.14 40.63 -45.91
C VAL A 490 18.46 39.59 -44.85
N LEU A 491 19.62 38.92 -44.98
CA LEU A 491 20.23 38.13 -43.91
C LEU A 491 21.16 39.02 -43.09
N ASP A 492 20.86 39.13 -41.79
CA ASP A 492 21.68 39.82 -40.80
C ASP A 492 22.30 38.81 -39.83
N LEU A 493 23.62 38.85 -39.63
CA LEU A 493 24.34 37.93 -38.75
C LEU A 493 24.90 38.72 -37.56
N GLN A 494 24.40 38.44 -36.36
CA GLN A 494 24.83 39.08 -35.12
C GLN A 494 25.56 38.05 -34.25
N LEU A 495 26.83 37.84 -34.57
CA LEU A 495 27.64 36.78 -33.94
C LEU A 495 28.42 37.33 -32.75
N SER A 496 28.05 36.93 -31.52
CA SER A 496 28.80 37.31 -30.33
C SER A 496 30.13 36.58 -30.25
N SER A 497 31.22 37.32 -30.00
CA SER A 497 32.55 36.75 -29.73
C SER A 497 32.60 35.87 -28.47
N GLU A 498 31.60 35.98 -27.59
CA GLU A 498 31.53 35.26 -26.33
C GLU A 498 30.65 34.00 -26.39
N ALA A 499 30.08 33.66 -27.55
CA ALA A 499 29.09 32.57 -27.69
C ALA A 499 29.60 31.18 -27.21
N GLY A 500 30.91 30.96 -27.20
CA GLY A 500 31.54 29.73 -26.69
C GLY A 500 31.51 28.56 -27.69
N LYS A 501 32.12 27.44 -27.30
CA LYS A 501 32.12 26.20 -28.08
C LYS A 501 31.07 25.24 -27.54
N LEU A 502 30.42 24.50 -28.43
CA LEU A 502 29.40 23.51 -28.09
C LEU A 502 29.81 22.13 -28.58
N ARG A 503 29.25 21.09 -27.97
CA ARG A 503 29.46 19.71 -28.41
C ARG A 503 28.21 19.25 -29.16
N ALA A 504 28.25 19.29 -30.48
CA ALA A 504 27.14 18.86 -31.34
C ALA A 504 27.65 18.29 -32.66
N ASP A 505 26.75 17.63 -33.38
CA ASP A 505 26.99 17.21 -34.74
C ASP A 505 26.89 18.42 -35.69
N ARG A 506 27.92 18.63 -36.52
CA ARG A 506 27.98 19.78 -37.42
C ARG A 506 26.86 19.74 -38.45
N GLY A 507 26.62 18.60 -39.08
CA GLY A 507 25.59 18.46 -40.10
C GLY A 507 24.19 18.69 -39.54
N GLN A 508 23.94 18.25 -38.30
CA GLN A 508 22.67 18.53 -37.63
C GLN A 508 22.48 20.00 -37.28
N LEU A 509 23.52 20.69 -36.83
CA LEU A 509 23.44 22.14 -36.57
C LEU A 509 23.21 22.93 -37.86
N GLU A 510 23.87 22.54 -38.96
CA GLU A 510 23.63 23.09 -40.29
C GLU A 510 22.18 22.85 -40.75
N GLN A 511 21.63 21.65 -40.47
CA GLN A 511 20.24 21.29 -40.76
C GLN A 511 19.24 22.12 -39.94
N VAL A 512 19.55 22.44 -38.69
CA VAL A 512 18.72 23.32 -37.85
C VAL A 512 18.67 24.72 -38.43
N LEU A 513 19.82 25.29 -38.79
CA LEU A 513 19.92 26.63 -39.38
C LEU A 513 19.14 26.73 -40.69
N ILE A 514 19.34 25.78 -41.62
CA ILE A 514 18.66 25.82 -42.91
C ILE A 514 17.14 25.68 -42.75
N ASN A 515 16.66 24.81 -41.86
CA ASN A 515 15.23 24.63 -41.62
C ASN A 515 14.58 25.89 -41.04
N LEU A 516 15.23 26.54 -40.07
CA LEU A 516 14.73 27.79 -39.50
C LEU A 516 14.74 28.92 -40.52
N VAL A 517 15.80 29.07 -41.32
CA VAL A 517 15.90 30.11 -42.34
C VAL A 517 14.91 29.90 -43.49
N ILE A 518 14.64 28.65 -43.90
CA ILE A 518 13.60 28.35 -44.89
C ILE A 518 12.21 28.69 -44.33
N ASN A 519 11.92 28.32 -43.08
CA ASN A 519 10.65 28.67 -42.45
C ASN A 519 10.47 30.19 -42.30
N ALA A 520 11.53 30.90 -41.93
CA ALA A 520 11.58 32.34 -41.88
C ALA A 520 11.32 32.95 -43.26
N ARG A 521 11.98 32.48 -44.33
CA ARG A 521 11.69 32.95 -45.69
C ARG A 521 10.20 32.80 -46.03
N ASP A 522 9.65 31.63 -45.76
CA ASP A 522 8.27 31.31 -46.14
C ASP A 522 7.24 32.09 -45.31
N SER A 523 7.62 32.71 -44.18
CA SER A 523 6.78 33.63 -43.41
C SER A 523 6.85 35.08 -43.90
N LEU A 524 7.86 35.45 -44.70
CA LEU A 524 8.07 36.81 -45.19
C LEU A 524 7.17 37.12 -46.40
N THR A 525 6.59 38.32 -46.41
CA THR A 525 5.89 38.88 -47.59
C THR A 525 6.62 40.14 -48.06
N GLY A 526 7.13 40.13 -49.31
CA GLY A 526 7.90 41.26 -49.86
C GLY A 526 9.31 41.40 -49.27
N HIS A 527 9.76 42.61 -48.96
CA HIS A 527 11.08 42.83 -48.33
C HIS A 527 11.03 42.48 -46.85
N GLY A 528 11.84 41.51 -46.44
CA GLY A 528 11.88 41.01 -45.06
C GLY A 528 13.29 40.77 -44.57
N ARG A 529 13.45 40.76 -43.24
CA ARG A 529 14.74 40.52 -42.59
C ARG A 529 14.69 39.20 -41.83
N VAL A 530 15.77 38.44 -41.95
CA VAL A 530 16.07 37.30 -41.07
C VAL A 530 17.37 37.59 -40.36
N THR A 531 17.33 37.57 -39.03
CA THR A 531 18.49 37.78 -38.17
C THR A 531 18.90 36.45 -37.54
N VAL A 532 20.17 36.09 -37.65
CA VAL A 532 20.76 34.95 -36.92
C VAL A 532 21.69 35.51 -35.85
N GLU A 533 21.38 35.21 -34.59
CA GLU A 533 22.14 35.70 -33.44
C GLU A 533 22.82 34.54 -32.71
N THR A 534 24.04 34.75 -32.24
CA THR A 534 24.71 33.81 -31.32
C THR A 534 25.12 34.51 -30.04
N GLY A 535 25.09 33.79 -28.92
CA GLY A 535 25.46 34.34 -27.62
C GLY A 535 25.69 33.26 -26.57
N MET A 536 26.10 33.69 -25.38
CA MET A 536 26.28 32.84 -24.21
C MET A 536 25.23 33.24 -23.19
N MET A 537 24.46 32.27 -22.69
CA MET A 537 23.46 32.48 -21.64
C MET A 537 23.78 31.63 -20.42
N VAL A 538 23.64 32.23 -19.24
CA VAL A 538 23.68 31.51 -17.96
C VAL A 538 22.23 31.33 -17.51
N TRP A 539 21.81 30.08 -17.37
CA TRP A 539 20.51 29.74 -16.81
C TRP A 539 20.68 29.56 -15.30
N ASP A 540 20.25 30.56 -14.54
CA ASP A 540 20.28 30.60 -13.08
C ASP A 540 18.86 30.61 -12.47
N GLU A 541 18.75 30.45 -11.14
CA GLU A 541 17.46 30.41 -10.45
C GLU A 541 16.63 31.69 -10.66
N ILE A 542 17.29 32.84 -10.86
CA ILE A 542 16.66 34.15 -11.08
C ILE A 542 16.05 34.22 -12.48
N TYR A 543 16.75 33.68 -13.49
CA TYR A 543 16.24 33.58 -14.86
C TYR A 543 15.10 32.58 -14.99
N ALA A 544 15.20 31.43 -14.30
CA ALA A 544 14.17 30.40 -14.28
C ALA A 544 12.83 30.91 -13.68
N GLN A 545 12.89 31.70 -12.60
CA GLN A 545 11.69 32.31 -11.99
C GLN A 545 11.01 33.34 -12.91
N ARG A 546 11.75 34.02 -13.79
CA ARG A 546 11.21 35.04 -14.71
C ARG A 546 10.61 34.46 -16.00
N HIS A 547 11.00 33.25 -16.41
CA HIS A 547 10.61 32.62 -17.68
C HIS A 547 9.77 31.35 -17.46
N GLY A 548 8.87 31.37 -16.47
CA GLY A 548 8.06 30.22 -16.04
C GLY A 548 7.52 29.38 -17.20
N GLY A 549 7.79 28.08 -17.18
CA GLY A 549 7.33 27.11 -18.19
C GLY A 549 8.43 26.33 -18.92
N VAL A 550 9.72 26.67 -18.75
CA VAL A 550 10.85 25.90 -19.30
C VAL A 550 11.63 25.20 -18.20
N ASP A 551 11.61 23.87 -18.20
CA ASP A 551 12.44 23.04 -17.31
C ASP A 551 13.84 22.83 -17.94
N LEU A 552 14.68 23.87 -17.83
CA LEU A 552 16.07 23.87 -18.30
C LEU A 552 17.02 23.75 -17.09
N PRO A 553 17.97 22.79 -17.07
CA PRO A 553 18.93 22.66 -15.99
C PRO A 553 19.74 23.94 -15.76
N LEU A 554 20.12 24.20 -14.52
CA LEU A 554 20.99 25.33 -14.20
C LEU A 554 22.35 25.12 -14.87
N GLY A 555 22.86 26.12 -15.59
CA GLY A 555 24.11 25.96 -16.32
C GLY A 555 24.41 27.01 -17.38
N ARG A 556 25.50 26.77 -18.11
CA ARG A 556 25.99 27.61 -19.19
C ARG A 556 25.56 27.02 -20.54
N TYR A 557 24.85 27.81 -21.34
CA TYR A 557 24.35 27.42 -22.64
C TYR A 557 24.82 28.37 -23.75
N VAL A 558 25.25 27.79 -24.87
CA VAL A 558 25.37 28.52 -26.14
C VAL A 558 23.96 28.77 -26.66
N MET A 559 23.65 30.04 -26.95
CA MET A 559 22.39 30.49 -27.50
C MET A 559 22.57 30.74 -29.00
N LEU A 560 21.68 30.15 -29.80
CA LEU A 560 21.52 30.41 -31.23
C LEU A 560 20.07 30.86 -31.46
N ALA A 561 19.86 32.07 -31.96
CA ALA A 561 18.54 32.57 -32.31
C ALA A 561 18.38 32.79 -33.81
N VAL A 562 17.20 32.48 -34.32
CA VAL A 562 16.76 32.88 -35.67
C VAL A 562 15.47 33.68 -35.53
N SER A 563 15.51 34.92 -35.97
CA SER A 563 14.39 35.87 -35.91
C SER A 563 13.98 36.29 -37.31
N ASP A 564 12.68 36.30 -37.58
CA ASP A 564 12.12 36.81 -38.83
C ASP A 564 11.11 37.92 -38.58
N THR A 565 10.93 38.79 -39.58
CA THR A 565 9.92 39.85 -39.58
C THR A 565 8.68 39.44 -40.39
N GLY A 566 8.29 38.17 -40.33
CA GLY A 566 7.23 37.59 -41.14
C GLY A 566 5.83 37.75 -40.55
N CYS A 567 4.90 36.94 -41.04
CA CYS A 567 3.50 36.98 -40.64
C CYS A 567 3.22 36.53 -39.19
N GLY A 568 4.18 35.86 -38.55
CA GLY A 568 4.02 35.33 -37.19
C GLY A 568 2.94 34.26 -37.04
N MET A 569 2.67 33.85 -35.81
CA MET A 569 1.77 32.73 -35.49
C MET A 569 0.86 33.07 -34.30
N ASP A 570 -0.39 32.63 -34.34
CA ASP A 570 -1.29 32.66 -33.18
C ASP A 570 -0.96 31.54 -32.17
N ALA A 571 -1.61 31.56 -31.01
CA ALA A 571 -1.35 30.62 -29.92
C ALA A 571 -1.68 29.15 -30.29
N ASP A 572 -2.72 28.92 -31.10
CA ASP A 572 -3.15 27.58 -31.50
C ASP A 572 -2.15 26.94 -32.47
N VAL A 573 -1.62 27.74 -33.40
CA VAL A 573 -0.53 27.33 -34.29
C VAL A 573 0.74 27.09 -33.48
N GLN A 574 1.12 28.01 -32.59
CA GLN A 574 2.33 27.89 -31.75
C GLN A 574 2.35 26.60 -30.90
N ALA A 575 1.20 26.15 -30.40
CA ALA A 575 1.09 24.90 -29.64
C ALA A 575 1.43 23.65 -30.47
N ARG A 576 1.31 23.73 -31.81
CA ARG A 576 1.35 22.59 -32.72
C ARG A 576 2.52 22.61 -33.70
N ILE A 577 3.31 23.67 -33.74
CA ILE A 577 4.41 23.84 -34.72
C ILE A 577 5.46 22.73 -34.73
N PHE A 578 5.63 22.04 -33.60
CA PHE A 578 6.58 20.92 -33.48
C PHE A 578 5.92 19.55 -33.74
N GLU A 579 4.61 19.51 -34.00
CA GLU A 579 3.92 18.28 -34.41
C GLU A 579 4.40 17.84 -35.80
N PRO A 580 4.74 16.55 -35.98
CA PRO A 580 5.08 16.02 -37.31
C PRO A 580 3.95 16.20 -38.31
N PHE A 581 4.30 16.60 -39.55
CA PHE A 581 3.37 16.83 -40.66
C PHE A 581 2.40 18.01 -40.47
N PHE A 582 2.47 18.72 -39.36
CA PHE A 582 1.70 19.93 -39.17
C PHE A 582 2.25 21.05 -40.06
N THR A 583 1.38 21.65 -40.88
CA THR A 583 1.74 22.79 -41.70
C THR A 583 0.53 23.70 -41.91
N THR A 584 0.77 25.00 -41.91
CA THR A 584 -0.22 26.03 -42.26
C THR A 584 -0.20 26.37 -43.76
N LYS A 585 0.68 25.70 -44.54
CA LYS A 585 0.85 25.95 -45.98
C LYS A 585 -0.11 25.10 -46.84
N PRO A 586 -0.45 25.55 -48.05
CA PRO A 586 -1.24 24.76 -49.00
C PRO A 586 -0.60 23.40 -49.32
N VAL A 587 -1.44 22.41 -49.65
CA VAL A 587 -1.01 21.04 -49.98
C VAL A 587 0.04 21.06 -51.09
N GLY A 588 1.23 20.50 -50.81
CA GLY A 588 2.36 20.44 -51.74
C GLY A 588 3.43 21.53 -51.57
N GLN A 589 3.20 22.54 -50.72
CA GLN A 589 4.15 23.65 -50.47
C GLN A 589 4.88 23.56 -49.11
N GLY A 590 4.60 22.54 -48.31
CA GLY A 590 5.27 22.30 -47.04
C GLY A 590 5.17 20.83 -46.62
N THR A 591 6.28 20.24 -46.18
CA THR A 591 6.33 18.85 -45.68
C THR A 591 5.82 18.72 -44.24
N GLY A 592 5.74 19.82 -43.49
CA GLY A 592 5.42 19.82 -42.06
C GLY A 592 6.47 19.11 -41.18
N LEU A 593 7.66 18.82 -41.74
CA LEU A 593 8.74 18.10 -41.05
C LEU A 593 9.88 19.00 -40.56
N GLY A 594 9.95 20.25 -41.04
CA GLY A 594 11.09 21.14 -40.76
C GLY A 594 11.28 21.45 -39.27
N LEU A 595 10.24 21.98 -38.61
CA LEU A 595 10.31 22.37 -37.19
C LEU A 595 10.35 21.17 -36.25
N SER A 596 9.65 20.07 -36.57
CA SER A 596 9.74 18.83 -35.79
C SER A 596 11.15 18.21 -35.86
N THR A 597 11.84 18.34 -37.00
CA THR A 597 13.26 17.97 -37.13
C THR A 597 14.17 18.86 -36.28
N VAL A 598 13.94 20.19 -36.28
CA VAL A 598 14.68 21.12 -35.41
C VAL A 598 14.53 20.73 -33.94
N TYR A 599 13.29 20.46 -33.50
CA TYR A 599 13.02 20.04 -32.13
C TYR A 599 13.73 18.72 -31.78
N GLY A 600 13.69 17.73 -32.67
CA GLY A 600 14.36 16.43 -32.50
C GLY A 600 15.88 16.58 -32.35
N ILE A 601 16.53 17.31 -33.25
CA ILE A 601 17.98 17.55 -33.24
C ILE A 601 18.42 18.25 -31.95
N VAL A 602 17.70 19.31 -31.57
CA VAL A 602 18.06 20.10 -30.39
C VAL A 602 17.91 19.27 -29.12
N LYS A 603 16.83 18.49 -28.99
CA LYS A 603 16.65 17.59 -27.84
C LYS A 603 17.68 16.47 -27.80
N GLN A 604 18.04 15.89 -28.96
CA GLN A 604 19.07 14.87 -29.04
C GLN A 604 20.46 15.40 -28.63
N SER A 605 20.71 16.68 -28.87
CA SER A 605 21.93 17.39 -28.45
C SER A 605 21.90 17.87 -26.98
N GLY A 606 20.93 17.43 -26.18
CA GLY A 606 20.76 17.87 -24.79
C GLY A 606 20.37 19.34 -24.65
N GLY A 607 19.84 19.94 -25.72
CA GLY A 607 19.46 21.33 -25.80
C GLY A 607 17.96 21.57 -25.69
N TYR A 608 17.60 22.85 -25.77
CA TYR A 608 16.23 23.33 -25.64
C TYR A 608 15.89 24.33 -26.72
N VAL A 609 14.66 24.27 -27.21
CA VAL A 609 14.11 25.24 -28.17
C VAL A 609 13.03 26.04 -27.46
N TRP A 610 13.10 27.36 -27.60
CA TRP A 610 12.10 28.31 -27.15
C TRP A 610 11.60 29.12 -28.34
N VAL A 611 10.29 29.35 -28.40
CA VAL A 611 9.66 30.07 -29.50
C VAL A 611 8.84 31.21 -28.95
N TYR A 612 8.96 32.37 -29.56
CA TYR A 612 8.09 33.50 -29.34
C TYR A 612 7.63 34.02 -30.69
N SER A 613 6.33 34.22 -30.86
CA SER A 613 5.79 34.79 -32.10
C SER A 613 4.52 35.58 -31.82
N GLU A 614 4.33 36.64 -32.59
CA GLU A 614 3.10 37.43 -32.60
C GLU A 614 2.65 37.67 -34.03
N LEU A 615 1.34 37.61 -34.26
CA LEU A 615 0.76 37.87 -35.59
C LEU A 615 1.18 39.24 -36.12
N GLY A 616 1.75 39.27 -37.31
CA GLY A 616 2.22 40.46 -38.02
C GLY A 616 3.55 41.05 -37.51
N GLN A 617 4.15 40.49 -36.45
CA GLN A 617 5.44 40.93 -35.89
C GLN A 617 6.58 39.95 -36.23
N GLY A 618 6.25 38.72 -36.64
CA GLY A 618 7.20 37.67 -36.99
C GLY A 618 7.41 36.64 -35.89
N SER A 619 8.47 35.85 -36.01
CA SER A 619 8.79 34.77 -35.08
C SER A 619 10.25 34.80 -34.66
N VAL A 620 10.51 34.32 -33.44
CA VAL A 620 11.84 34.17 -32.87
C VAL A 620 11.99 32.78 -32.31
N PHE A 621 12.94 32.02 -32.87
CA PHE A 621 13.32 30.69 -32.40
C PHE A 621 14.67 30.80 -31.69
N LYS A 622 14.71 30.53 -30.39
CA LYS A 622 15.93 30.48 -29.58
C LYS A 622 16.28 29.05 -29.23
N ILE A 623 17.50 28.66 -29.53
CA ILE A 623 18.04 27.33 -29.27
C ILE A 623 19.16 27.46 -28.23
N TYR A 624 19.07 26.68 -27.16
CA TYR A 624 20.05 26.63 -26.09
C TYR A 624 20.75 25.27 -26.10
N LEU A 625 22.06 25.26 -26.29
CA LEU A 625 22.88 24.04 -26.33
C LEU A 625 23.95 24.07 -25.22
N PRO A 626 24.26 22.96 -24.55
CA PRO A 626 25.30 22.93 -23.51
C PRO A 626 26.68 23.33 -24.05
N VAL A 627 27.44 24.10 -23.26
CA VAL A 627 28.83 24.46 -23.58
C VAL A 627 29.74 23.24 -23.47
N ALA A 628 30.68 23.07 -24.40
CA ALA A 628 31.68 22.01 -24.36
C ALA A 628 32.83 22.32 -23.39
N GLU A 629 33.24 21.35 -22.58
CA GLU A 629 34.51 21.41 -21.86
C GLU A 629 35.70 21.32 -22.84
N PRO A 630 36.82 22.02 -22.57
CA PRO A 630 37.91 22.14 -23.53
C PRO A 630 38.71 20.82 -23.67
N THR A 631 38.67 20.22 -24.86
CA THR A 631 39.65 19.21 -25.31
C THR A 631 40.47 19.74 -26.48
N LEU A 632 41.77 19.40 -26.49
CA LEU A 632 42.77 19.85 -27.45
C LEU A 632 42.43 19.45 -28.90
N PRO A 633 42.70 20.31 -29.90
CA PRO A 633 42.29 20.07 -31.28
C PRO A 633 43.32 19.26 -32.07
N GLY A 634 42.85 18.30 -32.86
CA GLY A 634 43.64 17.70 -33.92
C GLY A 634 42.81 16.76 -34.79
N GLU A 635 42.49 17.20 -36.02
CA GLU A 635 42.61 16.39 -37.23
C GLU A 635 42.41 17.24 -38.50
N LEU A 636 43.30 17.06 -39.48
CA LEU A 636 43.38 17.78 -40.74
C LEU A 636 42.43 17.16 -41.78
N LYS A 637 41.74 18.01 -42.58
CA LYS A 637 40.92 17.59 -43.72
C LYS A 637 41.79 16.99 -44.85
N PRO A 638 41.37 15.88 -45.50
CA PRO A 638 42.04 15.36 -46.69
C PRO A 638 41.57 16.08 -47.98
N GLU A 639 42.49 16.27 -48.92
CA GLU A 639 42.27 16.86 -50.26
C GLU A 639 41.51 15.91 -51.23
N PRO A 640 40.79 16.45 -52.23
CA PRO A 640 40.02 15.66 -53.18
C PRO A 640 40.90 14.91 -54.22
N PRO A 641 40.54 13.68 -54.63
CA PRO A 641 41.29 12.93 -55.63
C PRO A 641 41.00 13.42 -57.06
N ARG A 642 42.04 13.40 -57.91
CA ARG A 642 41.98 13.62 -59.36
C ARG A 642 41.21 12.49 -60.05
N MET A 643 40.48 12.81 -61.14
CA MET A 643 39.81 11.80 -61.99
C MET A 643 40.83 10.91 -62.72
N PRO A 644 40.80 9.58 -62.55
CA PRO A 644 41.74 8.68 -63.21
C PRO A 644 41.14 8.03 -64.46
N VAL A 645 41.98 7.89 -65.49
CA VAL A 645 41.73 7.21 -66.77
C VAL A 645 42.17 5.74 -66.64
N GLY A 646 41.21 4.80 -66.69
CA GLY A 646 41.41 3.39 -67.04
C GLY A 646 42.03 2.44 -65.99
N GLY A 647 41.47 1.22 -65.91
CA GLY A 647 41.97 0.12 -65.07
C GLY A 647 41.76 -1.26 -65.66
N SER A 648 42.77 -2.12 -65.71
CA SER A 648 42.65 -3.53 -66.16
C SER A 648 42.36 -4.52 -65.03
N GLU A 649 42.10 -4.02 -63.81
CA GLU A 649 41.89 -4.82 -62.61
C GLU A 649 40.55 -5.59 -62.64
N THR A 650 40.51 -6.74 -61.97
CA THR A 650 39.29 -7.56 -61.85
C THR A 650 38.56 -7.28 -60.54
N ILE A 651 37.30 -6.87 -60.62
CA ILE A 651 36.45 -6.48 -59.49
C ILE A 651 35.30 -7.47 -59.37
N LEU A 652 35.07 -8.03 -58.17
CA LEU A 652 33.90 -8.85 -57.89
C LEU A 652 32.82 -7.99 -57.22
N ILE A 653 31.65 -7.85 -57.86
CA ILE A 653 30.49 -7.11 -57.32
C ILE A 653 29.45 -8.10 -56.81
N ILE A 654 28.98 -7.86 -55.59
CA ILE A 654 28.04 -8.71 -54.87
C ILE A 654 26.89 -7.82 -54.39
N GLU A 655 25.73 -8.03 -55.01
CA GLU A 655 24.54 -7.20 -54.82
C GLU A 655 23.32 -8.04 -55.16
N ASP A 656 22.32 -8.10 -54.28
CA ASP A 656 21.12 -8.91 -54.49
C ASP A 656 20.12 -8.23 -55.45
N GLU A 657 20.06 -6.90 -55.44
CA GLU A 657 19.21 -6.13 -56.34
C GLU A 657 19.78 -6.06 -57.77
N ASP A 658 19.15 -6.78 -58.70
CA ASP A 658 19.55 -6.89 -60.12
C ASP A 658 19.83 -5.54 -60.78
N MET A 659 18.98 -4.54 -60.50
CA MET A 659 19.09 -3.22 -61.08
C MET A 659 20.36 -2.49 -60.61
N VAL A 660 20.64 -2.52 -59.31
CA VAL A 660 21.82 -1.87 -58.71
C VAL A 660 23.09 -2.60 -59.12
N ARG A 661 23.04 -3.94 -59.16
CA ARG A 661 24.15 -4.79 -59.64
C ARG A 661 24.51 -4.44 -61.07
N ASN A 662 23.53 -4.40 -61.97
CA ASN A 662 23.74 -4.07 -63.38
C ASN A 662 24.33 -2.65 -63.54
N LEU A 663 23.81 -1.68 -62.79
CA LEU A 663 24.32 -0.30 -62.79
C LEU A 663 25.81 -0.24 -62.40
N ALA A 664 26.18 -0.87 -61.29
CA ALA A 664 27.56 -0.91 -60.81
C ALA A 664 28.49 -1.62 -61.81
N CYS A 665 28.05 -2.76 -62.34
CA CYS A 665 28.80 -3.55 -63.32
C CYS A 665 29.06 -2.75 -64.60
N ARG A 666 28.01 -2.14 -65.16
CA ARG A 666 28.14 -1.30 -66.36
C ARG A 666 29.05 -0.09 -66.09
N GLY A 667 28.89 0.55 -64.94
CA GLY A 667 29.66 1.74 -64.56
C GLY A 667 31.17 1.47 -64.48
N LEU A 668 31.55 0.31 -63.95
CA LEU A 668 32.95 -0.09 -63.85
C LEU A 668 33.49 -0.65 -65.19
N LYS A 669 32.70 -1.43 -65.95
CA LYS A 669 33.09 -1.91 -67.29
C LYS A 669 33.36 -0.74 -68.25
N ASP A 670 32.53 0.32 -68.20
CA ASP A 670 32.72 1.55 -69.00
C ASP A 670 34.04 2.30 -68.65
N GLN A 671 34.63 2.03 -67.48
CA GLN A 671 35.92 2.58 -67.06
C GLN A 671 37.10 1.63 -67.32
N GLY A 672 36.85 0.48 -67.98
CA GLY A 672 37.87 -0.48 -68.40
C GLY A 672 38.07 -1.69 -67.48
N TYR A 673 37.43 -1.72 -66.29
CA TYR A 673 37.60 -2.81 -65.34
C TYR A 673 36.97 -4.11 -65.84
N SER A 674 37.60 -5.24 -65.50
CA SER A 674 36.98 -6.56 -65.65
C SER A 674 36.07 -6.80 -64.44
N VAL A 675 34.80 -7.14 -64.65
CA VAL A 675 33.83 -7.26 -63.55
C VAL A 675 33.23 -8.66 -63.51
N LEU A 676 33.29 -9.29 -62.34
CA LEU A 676 32.58 -10.52 -61.99
C LEU A 676 31.36 -10.16 -61.14
N GLU A 677 30.26 -10.89 -61.31
CA GLU A 677 28.96 -10.54 -60.73
C GLU A 677 28.45 -11.70 -59.88
N ALA A 678 28.02 -11.42 -58.65
CA ALA A 678 27.35 -12.38 -57.76
C ALA A 678 26.10 -11.74 -57.12
N CYS A 679 25.08 -12.55 -56.86
CA CYS A 679 23.84 -12.10 -56.21
C CYS A 679 23.83 -12.24 -54.68
N ASN A 680 24.77 -12.99 -54.11
CA ASN A 680 24.91 -13.16 -52.66
C ASN A 680 26.32 -13.62 -52.25
N GLY A 681 26.59 -13.64 -50.94
CA GLY A 681 27.90 -14.01 -50.39
C GLY A 681 28.31 -15.46 -50.65
N ILE A 682 27.37 -16.39 -50.77
CA ILE A 682 27.67 -17.81 -51.05
C ILE A 682 28.19 -17.98 -52.48
N GLN A 683 27.50 -17.38 -53.45
CA GLN A 683 27.92 -17.40 -54.85
C GLN A 683 29.26 -16.67 -55.03
N ALA A 684 29.47 -15.58 -54.31
CA ALA A 684 30.74 -14.85 -54.30
C ALA A 684 31.91 -15.74 -53.86
N LEU A 685 31.76 -16.49 -52.75
CA LEU A 685 32.79 -17.41 -52.27
C LEU A 685 33.07 -18.55 -53.25
N GLN A 686 32.06 -19.02 -53.98
CA GLN A 686 32.26 -20.01 -55.03
C GLN A 686 33.11 -19.43 -56.17
N TYR A 687 32.78 -18.21 -56.64
CA TYR A 687 33.55 -17.56 -57.69
C TYR A 687 34.99 -17.24 -57.29
N ILE A 688 35.23 -16.84 -56.05
CA ILE A 688 36.60 -16.59 -55.55
C ILE A 688 37.45 -17.87 -55.59
N ARG A 689 36.86 -19.05 -55.35
CA ARG A 689 37.59 -20.34 -55.38
C ARG A 689 37.80 -20.89 -56.78
N GLU A 690 36.79 -20.74 -57.65
CA GLU A 690 36.79 -21.36 -58.99
C GLU A 690 37.40 -20.48 -60.07
N HIS A 691 37.54 -19.17 -59.83
CA HIS A 691 38.06 -18.25 -60.83
C HIS A 691 39.59 -18.42 -61.01
N PRO A 692 40.06 -18.72 -62.23
CA PRO A 692 41.49 -18.92 -62.50
C PRO A 692 42.31 -17.62 -62.52
N GLY A 693 41.65 -16.46 -62.55
CA GLY A 693 42.27 -15.14 -62.49
C GLY A 693 42.30 -14.56 -61.07
N ALA A 694 43.08 -13.50 -60.87
CA ALA A 694 43.21 -12.88 -59.56
C ALA A 694 42.18 -11.74 -59.41
N ILE A 695 41.35 -11.78 -58.36
CA ILE A 695 40.39 -10.70 -58.02
C ILE A 695 41.14 -9.62 -57.23
N ASP A 696 41.03 -8.36 -57.63
CA ASP A 696 41.78 -7.23 -57.07
C ASP A 696 40.97 -6.41 -56.04
N LEU A 697 39.63 -6.43 -56.14
CA LEU A 697 38.73 -5.75 -55.19
C LEU A 697 37.39 -6.48 -55.12
N VAL A 698 36.82 -6.59 -53.93
CA VAL A 698 35.43 -7.03 -53.72
C VAL A 698 34.58 -5.82 -53.37
N ILE A 699 33.42 -5.69 -54.01
CA ILE A 699 32.39 -4.72 -53.66
C ILE A 699 31.16 -5.52 -53.21
N SER A 700 30.67 -5.29 -51.99
CA SER A 700 29.57 -6.08 -51.41
C SER A 700 28.51 -5.17 -50.80
N ASP A 701 27.23 -5.41 -51.06
CA ASP A 701 26.18 -4.85 -50.20
C ASP A 701 26.32 -5.44 -48.78
N VAL A 702 25.98 -4.63 -47.79
CA VAL A 702 26.03 -4.96 -46.37
C VAL A 702 24.87 -5.87 -46.00
N VAL A 703 23.67 -5.58 -46.51
CA VAL A 703 22.44 -6.32 -46.20
C VAL A 703 22.02 -7.10 -47.43
N MET A 704 22.24 -8.41 -47.41
CA MET A 704 21.90 -9.32 -48.50
C MET A 704 21.31 -10.62 -47.93
N PRO A 705 20.44 -11.32 -48.67
CA PRO A 705 19.91 -12.62 -48.28
C PRO A 705 21.00 -13.71 -48.21
N GLU A 706 20.71 -14.74 -47.41
CA GLU A 706 21.58 -15.90 -47.13
C GLU A 706 22.88 -15.58 -46.37
N MET A 707 23.75 -14.76 -46.95
CA MET A 707 25.02 -14.34 -46.36
C MET A 707 25.23 -12.84 -46.57
N GLY A 708 25.23 -12.09 -45.47
CA GLY A 708 25.42 -10.64 -45.48
C GLY A 708 26.88 -10.22 -45.73
N GLY A 709 27.09 -8.98 -46.15
CA GLY A 709 28.42 -8.47 -46.49
C GLY A 709 29.43 -8.55 -45.34
N ARG A 710 28.98 -8.37 -44.10
CA ARG A 710 29.85 -8.51 -42.91
C ARG A 710 30.43 -9.90 -42.76
N GLU A 711 29.56 -10.91 -42.83
CA GLU A 711 29.92 -12.31 -42.66
C GLU A 711 30.87 -12.75 -43.78
N LEU A 712 30.57 -12.33 -45.01
CA LEU A 712 31.46 -12.51 -46.13
C LEU A 712 32.83 -11.86 -45.89
N GLY A 713 32.87 -10.59 -45.46
CA GLY A 713 34.10 -9.87 -45.18
C GLY A 713 34.98 -10.55 -44.13
N GLN A 714 34.38 -11.11 -43.08
CA GLN A 714 35.08 -11.89 -42.06
C GLN A 714 35.67 -13.19 -42.62
N LEU A 715 34.93 -13.89 -43.48
CA LEU A 715 35.43 -15.10 -44.15
C LEU A 715 36.56 -14.78 -45.14
N LEU A 716 36.45 -13.67 -45.88
CA LEU A 716 37.50 -13.21 -46.80
C LEU A 716 38.75 -12.76 -46.06
N ALA A 717 38.62 -12.07 -44.93
CA ALA A 717 39.78 -11.71 -44.10
C ALA A 717 40.56 -12.92 -43.58
N GLN A 718 39.90 -14.08 -43.41
CA GLN A 718 40.54 -15.34 -43.02
C GLN A 718 41.16 -16.10 -44.20
N GLN A 719 40.50 -16.11 -45.36
CA GLN A 719 40.92 -16.90 -46.53
C GLN A 719 41.89 -16.15 -47.44
N GLU A 720 41.68 -14.84 -47.63
CA GLU A 720 42.45 -13.95 -48.50
C GLU A 720 42.71 -12.60 -47.81
N PRO A 721 43.60 -12.54 -46.79
CA PRO A 721 43.79 -11.35 -45.94
C PRO A 721 44.24 -10.08 -46.67
N GLY A 722 44.74 -10.23 -47.92
CA GLY A 722 45.20 -9.13 -48.76
C GLY A 722 44.16 -8.58 -49.73
N LEU A 723 42.95 -9.16 -49.76
CA LEU A 723 41.89 -8.76 -50.69
C LEU A 723 41.06 -7.59 -50.10
N PRO A 724 41.12 -6.38 -50.68
CA PRO A 724 40.32 -5.25 -50.18
C PRO A 724 38.82 -5.47 -50.43
N VAL A 725 37.99 -5.06 -49.48
CA VAL A 725 36.51 -5.14 -49.56
C VAL A 725 35.89 -3.75 -49.37
N LEU A 726 35.17 -3.27 -50.37
CA LEU A 726 34.36 -2.05 -50.35
C LEU A 726 32.90 -2.41 -50.07
N TYR A 727 32.33 -1.86 -49.00
CA TYR A 727 30.94 -2.14 -48.65
C TYR A 727 29.98 -1.10 -49.22
N MET A 728 28.82 -1.53 -49.71
CA MET A 728 27.74 -0.65 -50.17
C MET A 728 26.56 -0.71 -49.19
N SER A 729 25.87 0.41 -48.97
CA SER A 729 24.57 0.37 -48.26
C SER A 729 23.73 1.60 -48.56
N GLY A 730 22.40 1.47 -48.46
CA GLY A 730 21.45 2.58 -48.43
C GLY A 730 21.49 3.41 -47.13
N TYR A 731 22.21 2.92 -46.10
CA TYR A 731 22.47 3.66 -44.87
C TYR A 731 23.73 4.53 -44.98
N THR A 732 23.91 5.49 -44.09
CA THR A 732 25.15 6.27 -44.05
C THR A 732 26.31 5.41 -43.50
N GLY A 733 27.56 5.77 -43.81
CA GLY A 733 28.72 4.97 -43.40
C GLY A 733 28.81 4.73 -41.89
N ASP A 734 28.45 5.73 -41.09
CA ASP A 734 28.47 5.64 -39.63
C ASP A 734 27.33 4.77 -39.06
N ASP A 735 26.15 4.78 -39.70
CA ASP A 735 25.01 3.94 -39.33
C ASP A 735 25.34 2.45 -39.45
N VAL A 736 26.13 2.09 -40.45
CA VAL A 736 26.51 0.69 -40.72
C VAL A 736 27.52 0.19 -39.68
N MET A 737 28.50 1.02 -39.31
CA MET A 737 29.50 0.65 -38.28
C MET A 737 28.84 0.46 -36.90
N HIS A 738 27.96 1.38 -36.52
CA HIS A 738 27.32 1.35 -35.19
C HIS A 738 26.26 0.27 -35.03
N ARG A 739 25.62 -0.19 -36.11
CA ARG A 739 24.74 -1.37 -36.08
C ARG A 739 25.50 -2.69 -35.93
N GLY A 740 26.84 -2.63 -35.84
CA GLY A 740 27.68 -3.82 -35.90
C GLY A 740 27.51 -4.54 -37.23
N LEU A 741 27.18 -3.82 -38.30
CA LEU A 741 27.09 -4.39 -39.64
C LEU A 741 28.44 -4.31 -40.35
N LEU A 742 29.36 -3.44 -39.90
CA LEU A 742 30.75 -3.36 -40.34
C LEU A 742 31.68 -3.00 -39.18
N ASP A 743 32.97 -3.29 -39.33
CA ASP A 743 33.98 -2.95 -38.31
C ASP A 743 34.47 -1.49 -38.48
N PRO A 744 34.74 -0.76 -37.38
CA PRO A 744 35.07 0.67 -37.44
C PRO A 744 36.21 1.00 -38.41
N GLY A 745 35.95 1.92 -39.35
CA GLY A 745 36.91 2.34 -40.36
C GLY A 745 36.92 1.50 -41.65
N ALA A 746 36.03 0.51 -41.79
CA ALA A 746 35.92 -0.26 -43.03
C ALA A 746 35.53 0.63 -44.24
N PRO A 747 36.14 0.45 -45.42
CA PRO A 747 35.83 1.25 -46.60
C PRO A 747 34.37 1.09 -47.04
N PHE A 748 33.69 2.22 -47.27
CA PHE A 748 32.24 2.26 -47.49
C PHE A 748 31.84 3.20 -48.65
N GLN A 749 30.77 2.82 -49.36
CA GLN A 749 30.09 3.58 -50.41
C GLN A 749 28.58 3.64 -50.14
N GLN A 750 28.04 4.84 -50.01
CA GLN A 750 26.61 5.06 -49.77
C GLN A 750 25.79 4.95 -51.07
N LYS A 751 24.59 4.36 -51.00
CA LYS A 751 23.52 4.42 -52.01
C LYS A 751 22.55 5.58 -51.68
N PRO A 752 22.06 6.35 -52.68
CA PRO A 752 22.34 6.22 -54.10
C PRO A 752 23.73 6.73 -54.48
N PHE A 753 24.38 6.04 -55.41
CA PHE A 753 25.66 6.44 -55.99
C PHE A 753 25.56 6.63 -57.50
N THR A 754 26.51 7.39 -58.05
CA THR A 754 26.67 7.53 -59.50
C THR A 754 27.74 6.57 -60.00
N PRO A 755 27.68 6.10 -61.27
CA PRO A 755 28.73 5.27 -61.86
C PRO A 755 30.14 5.86 -61.71
N VAL A 756 30.28 7.19 -61.85
CA VAL A 756 31.58 7.88 -61.68
C VAL A 756 31.99 7.96 -60.21
N GLY A 757 31.04 8.19 -59.30
CA GLY A 757 31.32 8.19 -57.86
C GLY A 757 31.87 6.85 -57.38
N LEU A 758 31.22 5.75 -57.79
CA LEU A 758 31.68 4.39 -57.49
C LEU A 758 33.07 4.13 -58.09
N ALA A 759 33.28 4.42 -59.37
CA ALA A 759 34.57 4.22 -60.04
C ALA A 759 35.72 5.00 -59.38
N THR A 760 35.45 6.23 -58.92
CA THR A 760 36.42 7.06 -58.20
C THR A 760 36.80 6.42 -56.87
N LYS A 761 35.82 5.91 -56.12
CA LYS A 761 36.04 5.24 -54.84
C LYS A 761 36.82 3.93 -54.99
N VAL A 762 36.49 3.16 -56.02
CA VAL A 762 37.19 1.92 -56.41
C VAL A 762 38.65 2.19 -56.72
N ARG A 763 38.94 3.19 -57.58
CA ARG A 763 40.32 3.53 -57.93
C ARG A 763 41.12 4.00 -56.72
N TRP A 764 40.54 4.87 -55.91
CA TRP A 764 41.15 5.32 -54.66
C TRP A 764 41.53 4.16 -53.72
N MET A 765 40.72 3.10 -53.70
CA MET A 765 40.97 1.92 -52.88
C MET A 765 42.06 1.02 -53.46
N LEU A 766 42.04 0.79 -54.77
CA LEU A 766 43.08 0.03 -55.49
C LEU A 766 44.46 0.71 -55.39
N ASP A 767 44.51 2.04 -55.52
CA ASP A 767 45.77 2.81 -55.46
C ASP A 767 46.42 2.77 -54.05
N ARG A 768 45.61 2.59 -53.00
CA ARG A 768 46.07 2.47 -51.61
C ARG A 768 46.41 1.04 -51.20
N HIS A 769 45.94 0.05 -51.96
CA HIS A 769 46.23 -1.37 -51.77
C HIS A 769 46.83 -1.98 -53.05
N PRO A 770 47.97 -1.46 -53.55
CA PRO A 770 48.59 -2.02 -54.74
C PRO A 770 49.06 -3.44 -54.45
N ARG A 771 48.60 -4.41 -55.24
CA ARG A 771 49.07 -5.79 -55.14
C ARG A 771 50.59 -5.82 -55.31
N ARG A 772 51.31 -6.46 -54.39
CA ARG A 772 52.69 -6.89 -54.66
C ARG A 772 52.64 -7.92 -55.79
N PRO A 773 53.48 -7.80 -56.84
CA PRO A 773 53.54 -8.82 -57.88
C PRO A 773 53.92 -10.18 -57.25
N PRO A 774 53.43 -11.31 -57.81
CA PRO A 774 53.86 -12.62 -57.34
C PRO A 774 55.38 -12.70 -57.45
N ALA A 775 56.02 -13.23 -56.39
CA ALA A 775 57.46 -13.46 -56.42
C ALA A 775 57.80 -14.31 -57.65
N PRO A 776 58.83 -13.95 -58.44
CA PRO A 776 59.24 -14.77 -59.57
C PRO A 776 59.60 -16.17 -59.05
N GLN A 777 59.10 -17.19 -59.76
CA GLN A 777 59.29 -18.61 -59.44
C GLN A 777 60.77 -18.99 -59.33
#